data_AF-A0A154QGW0-F1
#
_entry.id   AF-A0A154QGW0-F1
#
_cell.length_a   1.000
_cell.length_b   1.000
_cell.length_c   1.000
_cell.angle_alpha   90.00
_cell.angle_beta   90.00
_cell.angle_gamma   90.00
#
_symmetry.space_group_name_H-M   'P 1'
#
loop_
_entity.id
_entity.type
_entity.pdbx_description
1 polymer ?
#
loop_
_entity_poly.entity_id
_entity_poly.type
_entity_poly.pdbx_seq_one_letter_code
_entity_poly.pdbx_strand_id
1 'polypeptide(L)'
;MNAAHETASLGTIGCAPLPACSMPARRDKLRQTGTLNGIDYVEVGDDGTSLCVHLFGDIPQGLSVANVRISGGDRITGLHALSVHPELEPELHDDACLRVVLDREGDHTAYCLCLVDAASGNDPASWQAYPGFDPRYACATLHFRLDCAKTLDCADEVPCVQAPSPAPEINYLAKDYASFRQLFLDRLALDMPAWQERHVPDLGIALVETLAYTADHLSYYQDAVATEAYLGTARKRISVRRHARLVDYRMHEGCNARAFVTLASSNNLSLELGNLLLLVPPPGPANPPPGIIDAGQLAAARVQGALIYEPMPLDGMTTFDVVAAHSAIRLHTWGDELCCLPRGSTRATLVDTPPPALDTPPVVLLATMDAARVPTRALKLAAGDLLVFEEVLGVQTGNPADADPAHRHAVRLTAVQTSVDPLDDTLLLEVAWDSCDALPFDLCLSVRTPSPDCAWLHDVSLARGNVLLVDHGEQVRGQCASTAVCKPTGSDGDYPGLAAALVAMPDACTRCATLAEDCWLVPGSTHYGCCHCDDAVADVRRPPSDTGHMLPDTPLTWAEPLPPHAPVCQLQARDPRRALPQLAVYGGALADVLVAGTPDPRWRWLPQYDLLESGPDDRHVVVEIDDDGAAHLRFGDGVLGAQPQAGDFFCAAPRIGNGPAGNVGRDSIVWLALKSGALSADLVPRNPLPASGGTVPESLAEVKLYAPGAFRANPLRAIVADDYAMFAARAPELQGAAAALEWSGSWYAADVVVDPLGRESLPAGLARRIRAQLEHYRRIGHDVEVHAACYVPLRIALFVCVRPDFLVAHVEAALRDRFGTGLRHDGTPGFFHPDRLKLGAPVYASALLAEAQSIVGVGHVEVLCLVRAEDKTASVPENGVLHLAAREIAQVDNDPDHPDHGSIAFTLGGGR
;
A
#
# COMPACT_ATOMS: atom_id res chain seq x y z
N MET A 1 11.03 -48.43 1.30
CA MET A 1 10.50 -47.11 1.70
C MET A 1 11.62 -46.12 1.46
N ASN A 2 11.36 -45.04 0.73
CA ASN A 2 12.39 -44.14 0.21
C ASN A 2 12.31 -42.79 0.93
N ALA A 3 13.47 -42.18 1.21
CA ALA A 3 13.59 -40.88 1.89
C ALA A 3 12.84 -39.73 1.21
N ALA A 4 12.39 -39.89 -0.05
CA ALA A 4 11.54 -38.93 -0.76
C ALA A 4 10.12 -38.78 -0.17
N HIS A 5 9.65 -39.74 0.64
CA HIS A 5 8.31 -39.71 1.26
C HIS A 5 8.33 -39.37 2.76
N GLU A 6 9.49 -39.36 3.43
CA GLU A 6 9.57 -39.30 4.90
C GLU A 6 9.17 -37.94 5.51
N THR A 7 8.91 -36.92 4.68
CA THR A 7 8.51 -35.56 5.12
C THR A 7 7.36 -34.95 4.31
N ALA A 8 6.70 -35.70 3.42
CA ALA A 8 5.60 -35.18 2.61
C ALA A 8 4.26 -35.25 3.37
N SER A 9 3.41 -34.23 3.23
CA SER A 9 2.06 -34.25 3.79
C SER A 9 1.08 -34.96 2.85
N LEU A 10 -0.05 -35.41 3.40
CA LEU A 10 -1.18 -35.97 2.63
C LEU A 10 -2.03 -34.88 1.93
N GLY A 11 -1.51 -33.68 1.73
CA GLY A 11 -2.26 -32.54 1.17
C GLY A 11 -3.18 -31.84 2.18
N THR A 12 -3.68 -30.67 1.79
CA THR A 12 -4.46 -29.76 2.65
C THR A 12 -5.95 -29.93 2.42
N ILE A 13 -6.74 -30.07 3.50
CA ILE A 13 -8.19 -30.31 3.41
C ILE A 13 -9.03 -29.03 3.56
N GLY A 14 -10.26 -29.06 3.03
CA GLY A 14 -11.24 -27.98 3.16
C GLY A 14 -12.41 -28.13 2.19
N CYS A 15 -13.56 -27.53 2.50
CA CYS A 15 -14.82 -27.73 1.74
C CYS A 15 -14.95 -26.89 0.46
N ALA A 16 -13.99 -25.99 0.22
CA ALA A 16 -13.70 -25.44 -1.10
C ALA A 16 -12.35 -26.03 -1.58
N PRO A 17 -12.29 -27.33 -1.92
CA PRO A 17 -11.06 -27.92 -2.44
C PRO A 17 -10.75 -27.30 -3.81
N LEU A 18 -9.49 -26.90 -4.00
CA LEU A 18 -9.04 -26.21 -5.20
C LEU A 18 -8.15 -27.14 -6.04
N PRO A 19 -8.41 -27.28 -7.36
CA PRO A 19 -9.44 -26.62 -8.16
C PRO A 19 -10.86 -27.13 -7.90
N ALA A 20 -11.85 -26.28 -8.16
CA ALA A 20 -13.26 -26.65 -8.15
C ALA A 20 -13.60 -27.34 -9.48
N CYS A 21 -14.19 -28.54 -9.41
CA CYS A 21 -14.47 -29.38 -10.57
C CYS A 21 -15.96 -29.77 -10.62
N SER A 22 -16.56 -29.73 -11.81
CA SER A 22 -17.99 -30.06 -11.98
C SER A 22 -18.26 -31.52 -12.37
N MET A 23 -17.24 -32.31 -12.70
CA MET A 23 -17.35 -33.75 -12.94
C MET A 23 -16.44 -34.53 -11.97
N PRO A 24 -17.01 -35.23 -10.96
CA PRO A 24 -16.26 -35.89 -9.89
C PRO A 24 -15.71 -37.27 -10.33
N ALA A 25 -14.92 -37.31 -11.40
CA ALA A 25 -14.31 -38.52 -11.93
C ALA A 25 -13.35 -39.23 -10.94
N ARG A 26 -12.79 -38.52 -9.95
CA ARG A 26 -12.04 -39.08 -8.82
C ARG A 26 -12.95 -39.87 -7.88
N ARG A 27 -14.15 -39.36 -7.55
CA ARG A 27 -15.13 -40.07 -6.69
C ARG A 27 -15.45 -41.46 -7.24
N ASP A 28 -15.67 -41.57 -8.55
CA ASP A 28 -15.99 -42.85 -9.18
C ASP A 28 -14.77 -43.80 -9.23
N LYS A 29 -13.54 -43.26 -9.34
CA LYS A 29 -12.30 -44.05 -9.21
C LYS A 29 -12.12 -44.57 -7.78
N LEU A 30 -12.32 -43.73 -6.76
CA LEU A 30 -12.23 -44.10 -5.34
C LEU A 30 -13.24 -45.21 -4.98
N ARG A 31 -14.48 -45.11 -5.47
CA ARG A 31 -15.51 -46.15 -5.32
C ARG A 31 -15.14 -47.47 -6.02
N GLN A 32 -14.36 -47.41 -7.10
CA GLN A 32 -13.90 -48.59 -7.84
C GLN A 32 -12.65 -49.24 -7.23
N THR A 33 -11.75 -48.47 -6.61
CA THR A 33 -10.56 -49.02 -5.95
C THR A 33 -10.82 -49.48 -4.52
N GLY A 34 -11.73 -48.82 -3.79
CA GLY A 34 -12.05 -49.14 -2.39
C GLY A 34 -10.90 -48.90 -1.41
N THR A 35 -9.88 -48.12 -1.81
CA THR A 35 -8.63 -47.92 -1.05
C THR A 35 -8.66 -46.76 -0.07
N LEU A 36 -9.56 -45.79 -0.28
CA LEU A 36 -9.72 -44.58 0.54
C LEU A 36 -11.22 -44.24 0.66
N ASN A 37 -11.63 -43.74 1.82
CA ASN A 37 -13.02 -43.31 2.09
C ASN A 37 -13.17 -41.78 1.92
N GLY A 38 -14.38 -41.24 2.04
CA GLY A 38 -14.68 -39.81 1.89
C GLY A 38 -16.15 -39.50 2.18
N ILE A 39 -16.47 -38.22 2.38
CA ILE A 39 -17.82 -37.69 2.52
C ILE A 39 -18.45 -37.52 1.13
N ASP A 40 -19.71 -37.95 0.96
CA ASP A 40 -20.46 -37.77 -0.28
C ASP A 40 -21.35 -36.52 -0.24
N TYR A 41 -22.13 -36.36 0.83
CA TYR A 41 -22.96 -35.18 1.07
C TYR A 41 -23.31 -35.04 2.57
N VAL A 42 -23.81 -33.87 2.94
CA VAL A 42 -24.29 -33.54 4.28
C VAL A 42 -25.68 -32.94 4.17
N GLU A 43 -26.66 -33.54 4.84
CA GLU A 43 -27.99 -32.96 4.97
C GLU A 43 -28.11 -32.19 6.29
N VAL A 44 -28.79 -31.04 6.23
CA VAL A 44 -29.17 -30.24 7.40
C VAL A 44 -30.62 -30.55 7.73
N GLY A 45 -30.91 -30.96 8.96
CA GLY A 45 -32.26 -31.25 9.42
C GLY A 45 -33.15 -30.00 9.54
N ASP A 46 -34.47 -30.22 9.55
CA ASP A 46 -35.48 -29.16 9.76
C ASP A 46 -35.38 -28.45 11.12
N ASP A 47 -34.52 -28.93 12.03
CA ASP A 47 -34.20 -28.35 13.34
C ASP A 47 -33.01 -27.37 13.30
N GLY A 48 -32.38 -27.15 12.14
CA GLY A 48 -31.22 -26.28 11.94
C GLY A 48 -29.95 -26.70 12.70
N THR A 49 -29.96 -27.85 13.38
CA THR A 49 -28.94 -28.23 14.38
C THR A 49 -28.51 -29.70 14.32
N SER A 50 -29.28 -30.57 13.68
CA SER A 50 -28.88 -31.93 13.31
C SER A 50 -28.28 -31.96 11.91
N LEU A 51 -27.13 -32.62 11.74
CA LEU A 51 -26.53 -32.94 10.45
C LEU A 51 -26.46 -34.46 10.24
N CYS A 52 -26.70 -34.93 9.02
CA CYS A 52 -26.55 -36.33 8.61
C CYS A 52 -25.47 -36.38 7.51
N VAL A 53 -24.33 -37.01 7.81
CA VAL A 53 -23.13 -37.02 6.96
C VAL A 53 -22.97 -38.39 6.31
N HIS A 54 -23.09 -38.46 4.98
CA HIS A 54 -23.01 -39.71 4.22
C HIS A 54 -21.58 -39.94 3.69
N LEU A 55 -21.13 -41.19 3.64
CA LEU A 55 -19.76 -41.57 3.25
C LEU A 55 -19.74 -42.48 2.01
N PHE A 56 -18.57 -42.60 1.35
CA PHE A 56 -18.39 -43.49 0.19
C PHE A 56 -18.34 -44.99 0.54
N GLY A 57 -18.07 -45.32 1.79
CA GLY A 57 -18.02 -46.68 2.33
C GLY A 57 -18.08 -46.69 3.85
N ASP A 58 -17.98 -47.88 4.45
CA ASP A 58 -18.22 -48.15 5.88
C ASP A 58 -17.71 -47.07 6.84
N ILE A 59 -18.57 -46.68 7.79
CA ILE A 59 -18.24 -45.68 8.83
C ILE A 59 -17.12 -46.23 9.73
N PRO A 60 -15.95 -45.56 9.84
CA PRO A 60 -14.83 -46.04 10.65
C PRO A 60 -15.16 -46.19 12.13
N GLN A 61 -14.81 -47.33 12.73
CA GLN A 61 -14.88 -47.53 14.17
C GLN A 61 -13.83 -46.65 14.88
N GLY A 62 -14.29 -45.64 15.62
CA GLY A 62 -13.43 -44.75 16.41
C GLY A 62 -13.66 -43.25 16.20
N LEU A 63 -14.48 -42.85 15.20
CA LEU A 63 -14.85 -41.44 15.02
C LEU A 63 -15.54 -40.87 16.27
N SER A 64 -15.17 -39.64 16.61
CA SER A 64 -15.62 -38.93 17.81
C SER A 64 -15.79 -37.43 17.55
N VAL A 65 -16.32 -36.69 18.54
CA VAL A 65 -16.35 -35.21 18.51
C VAL A 65 -14.97 -34.60 18.23
N ALA A 66 -13.88 -35.24 18.71
CA ALA A 66 -12.52 -34.76 18.46
C ALA A 66 -12.10 -34.84 16.97
N ASN A 67 -12.82 -35.58 16.14
CA ASN A 67 -12.57 -35.74 14.70
C ASN A 67 -13.45 -34.86 13.81
N VAL A 68 -14.49 -34.20 14.33
CA VAL A 68 -15.33 -33.28 13.55
C VAL A 68 -14.86 -31.85 13.77
N ARG A 69 -14.70 -31.08 12.69
CA ARG A 69 -14.48 -29.63 12.74
C ARG A 69 -15.46 -28.92 11.83
N ILE A 70 -15.87 -27.71 12.22
CA ILE A 70 -16.73 -26.84 11.42
C ILE A 70 -16.11 -25.44 11.38
N SER A 71 -16.08 -24.83 10.21
CA SER A 71 -15.64 -23.44 9.97
C SER A 71 -16.59 -22.73 9.00
N GLY A 72 -16.53 -21.40 8.92
CA GLY A 72 -17.50 -20.57 8.19
C GLY A 72 -18.40 -19.76 9.13
N GLY A 73 -19.39 -19.09 8.54
CA GLY A 73 -20.19 -18.04 9.17
C GLY A 73 -19.57 -16.65 8.99
N ASP A 74 -20.33 -15.68 8.46
CA ASP A 74 -19.94 -14.25 8.49
C ASP A 74 -20.43 -13.57 9.79
N ARG A 75 -21.55 -14.05 10.35
CA ARG A 75 -22.24 -13.47 11.51
C ARG A 75 -22.33 -14.44 12.69
N ILE A 76 -22.31 -15.75 12.45
CA ILE A 76 -22.34 -16.80 13.48
C ILE A 76 -21.17 -17.76 13.24
N THR A 77 -20.00 -17.42 13.80
CA THR A 77 -18.79 -18.25 13.71
C THR A 77 -18.67 -19.22 14.89
N GLY A 78 -17.87 -20.28 14.73
CA GLY A 78 -17.49 -21.18 15.83
C GLY A 78 -18.53 -22.22 16.24
N LEU A 79 -19.24 -22.80 15.27
CA LEU A 79 -20.14 -23.94 15.51
C LEU A 79 -19.35 -25.16 16.04
N HIS A 80 -19.90 -25.84 17.04
CA HIS A 80 -19.27 -26.99 17.68
C HIS A 80 -20.16 -28.23 17.63
N ALA A 81 -19.58 -29.39 17.30
CA ALA A 81 -20.26 -30.68 17.43
C ALA A 81 -20.35 -31.08 18.91
N LEU A 82 -21.56 -31.42 19.37
CA LEU A 82 -21.83 -31.90 20.73
C LEU A 82 -21.79 -33.43 20.82
N SER A 83 -22.25 -34.13 19.78
CA SER A 83 -22.23 -35.59 19.68
C SER A 83 -22.06 -36.04 18.23
N VAL A 84 -21.48 -37.23 18.06
CA VAL A 84 -21.12 -37.84 16.77
C VAL A 84 -21.34 -39.35 16.88
N HIS A 85 -22.34 -39.89 16.18
CA HIS A 85 -22.70 -41.31 16.26
C HIS A 85 -23.15 -41.86 14.90
N PRO A 86 -22.83 -43.11 14.54
CA PRO A 86 -23.37 -43.75 13.35
C PRO A 86 -24.85 -44.08 13.54
N GLU A 87 -25.65 -43.82 12.52
CA GLU A 87 -27.07 -44.16 12.45
C GLU A 87 -27.33 -45.10 11.26
N LEU A 88 -28.23 -46.06 11.46
CA LEU A 88 -28.52 -47.16 10.54
C LEU A 88 -30.04 -47.34 10.51
N GLU A 89 -30.72 -46.79 9.49
CA GLU A 89 -32.15 -47.05 9.27
C GLU A 89 -32.34 -48.42 8.60
N PRO A 90 -32.98 -49.43 9.24
CA PRO A 90 -33.00 -50.79 8.67
C PRO A 90 -34.10 -51.06 7.65
N GLU A 91 -34.97 -50.08 7.35
CA GLU A 91 -36.21 -50.28 6.57
C GLU A 91 -36.19 -49.64 5.16
N LEU A 92 -35.25 -48.72 4.90
CA LEU A 92 -34.82 -48.33 3.54
C LEU A 92 -33.45 -48.97 3.24
N HIS A 93 -33.05 -49.03 1.97
CA HIS A 93 -31.86 -49.78 1.57
C HIS A 93 -30.56 -49.00 1.81
N ASP A 94 -29.77 -49.47 2.77
CA ASP A 94 -28.30 -49.31 2.91
C ASP A 94 -27.70 -47.88 3.02
N ASP A 95 -28.49 -46.81 3.15
CA ASP A 95 -27.98 -45.45 3.41
C ASP A 95 -27.63 -45.20 4.89
N ALA A 96 -26.49 -45.72 5.35
CA ALA A 96 -25.93 -45.41 6.67
C ALA A 96 -25.32 -43.98 6.72
N CYS A 97 -25.68 -43.17 7.72
CA CYS A 97 -25.09 -41.83 7.91
C CYS A 97 -24.46 -41.64 9.30
N LEU A 98 -23.48 -40.75 9.37
CA LEU A 98 -22.90 -40.29 10.62
C LEU A 98 -23.68 -39.06 11.09
N ARG A 99 -24.52 -39.23 12.13
CA ARG A 99 -25.27 -38.11 12.72
C ARG A 99 -24.33 -37.27 13.59
N VAL A 100 -24.32 -35.97 13.31
CA VAL A 100 -23.57 -34.94 14.05
C VAL A 100 -24.57 -33.91 14.58
N VAL A 101 -24.56 -33.65 15.89
CA VAL A 101 -25.44 -32.64 16.51
C VAL A 101 -24.62 -31.39 16.84
N LEU A 102 -25.11 -30.22 16.43
CA LEU A 102 -24.48 -28.92 16.66
C LEU A 102 -24.92 -28.26 17.97
N ASP A 103 -24.16 -27.25 18.40
CA ASP A 103 -24.49 -26.44 19.58
C ASP A 103 -25.47 -25.29 19.29
N ARG A 104 -25.61 -24.87 18.02
CA ARG A 104 -26.54 -23.83 17.55
C ARG A 104 -26.74 -23.88 16.03
N GLU A 105 -27.78 -23.22 15.53
CA GLU A 105 -28.01 -22.99 14.09
C GLU A 105 -27.02 -21.94 13.54
N GLY A 106 -26.65 -22.07 12.26
CA GLY A 106 -25.78 -21.12 11.55
C GLY A 106 -26.51 -19.91 10.98
N ASP A 107 -25.77 -19.06 10.25
CA ASP A 107 -26.33 -18.01 9.40
C ASP A 107 -26.46 -18.45 7.93
N HIS A 108 -26.86 -17.57 7.03
CA HIS A 108 -27.12 -17.90 5.62
C HIS A 108 -25.87 -18.08 4.74
N THR A 109 -24.66 -18.09 5.32
CA THR A 109 -23.41 -18.27 4.57
C THR A 109 -23.01 -19.74 4.43
N ALA A 110 -21.92 -19.99 3.72
CA ALA A 110 -21.35 -21.32 3.54
C ALA A 110 -20.60 -21.77 4.81
N TYR A 111 -21.06 -22.86 5.41
CA TYR A 111 -20.33 -23.57 6.46
C TYR A 111 -19.63 -24.79 5.89
N CYS A 112 -18.49 -25.12 6.48
CA CYS A 112 -17.58 -26.17 6.05
C CYS A 112 -17.40 -27.19 7.17
N LEU A 113 -17.90 -28.41 7.00
CA LEU A 113 -17.70 -29.54 7.90
C LEU A 113 -16.56 -30.43 7.41
N CYS A 114 -15.62 -30.78 8.28
CA CYS A 114 -14.46 -31.63 7.97
C CYS A 114 -14.30 -32.78 8.98
N LEU A 115 -13.84 -33.94 8.47
CA LEU A 115 -13.41 -35.11 9.24
C LEU A 115 -11.87 -35.16 9.30
N VAL A 116 -11.33 -34.92 10.49
CA VAL A 116 -9.92 -34.66 10.73
C VAL A 116 -9.26 -35.71 11.63
N ASP A 117 -7.94 -35.86 11.52
CA ASP A 117 -7.15 -36.55 12.55
C ASP A 117 -7.29 -35.79 13.88
N ALA A 118 -7.50 -36.52 14.99
CA ALA A 118 -7.66 -35.95 16.33
C ALA A 118 -6.40 -35.22 16.85
N ALA A 119 -5.24 -35.44 16.24
CA ALA A 119 -4.01 -34.68 16.48
C ALA A 119 -3.96 -33.32 15.75
N SER A 120 -4.93 -33.01 14.88
CA SER A 120 -5.02 -31.73 14.16
C SER A 120 -5.23 -30.54 15.10
N GLY A 121 -4.62 -29.40 14.77
CA GLY A 121 -4.80 -28.15 15.51
C GLY A 121 -6.19 -27.53 15.36
N ASN A 122 -6.42 -26.43 16.08
CA ASN A 122 -7.67 -25.66 15.97
C ASN A 122 -7.71 -24.76 14.72
N ASP A 123 -6.56 -24.43 14.13
CA ASP A 123 -6.45 -23.64 12.90
C ASP A 123 -6.84 -24.49 11.68
N PRO A 124 -7.82 -24.08 10.84
CA PRO A 124 -8.16 -24.76 9.59
C PRO A 124 -7.00 -25.01 8.63
N ALA A 125 -5.95 -24.17 8.64
CA ALA A 125 -4.74 -24.37 7.85
C ALA A 125 -3.85 -25.53 8.36
N SER A 126 -4.13 -26.06 9.55
CA SER A 126 -3.39 -27.16 10.20
C SER A 126 -4.12 -28.51 10.20
N TRP A 127 -5.33 -28.57 9.63
CA TRP A 127 -6.13 -29.81 9.62
C TRP A 127 -5.58 -30.83 8.63
N GLN A 128 -5.55 -32.10 9.05
CA GLN A 128 -5.19 -33.24 8.20
C GLN A 128 -6.38 -34.19 8.09
N ALA A 129 -6.54 -34.82 6.92
CA ALA A 129 -7.59 -35.81 6.67
C ALA A 129 -7.56 -36.92 7.73
N TYR A 130 -8.73 -37.41 8.14
CA TYR A 130 -8.80 -38.62 8.97
C TYR A 130 -8.05 -39.79 8.28
N PRO A 131 -7.22 -40.58 8.98
CA PRO A 131 -6.40 -41.62 8.35
C PRO A 131 -7.22 -42.60 7.49
N GLY A 132 -6.86 -42.71 6.21
CA GLY A 132 -7.58 -43.51 5.21
C GLY A 132 -8.70 -42.79 4.45
N PHE A 133 -8.89 -41.48 4.66
CA PHE A 133 -9.76 -40.66 3.82
C PHE A 133 -8.98 -40.02 2.67
N ASP A 134 -9.66 -39.81 1.55
CA ASP A 134 -9.17 -38.96 0.47
C ASP A 134 -9.20 -37.48 0.89
N PRO A 135 -8.10 -36.72 0.74
CA PRO A 135 -8.02 -35.33 1.19
C PRO A 135 -9.09 -34.42 0.57
N ARG A 136 -9.50 -34.67 -0.68
CA ARG A 136 -10.48 -33.83 -1.38
C ARG A 136 -11.90 -34.02 -0.84
N TYR A 137 -12.19 -35.20 -0.31
CA TYR A 137 -13.50 -35.58 0.21
C TYR A 137 -13.50 -35.76 1.73
N ALA A 138 -12.47 -35.29 2.44
CA ALA A 138 -12.47 -35.20 3.90
C ALA A 138 -13.42 -34.11 4.45
N CYS A 139 -14.04 -33.31 3.57
CA CYS A 139 -14.73 -32.07 3.92
C CYS A 139 -15.95 -31.81 2.97
N ALA A 140 -17.02 -31.20 3.49
CA ALA A 140 -18.25 -30.89 2.74
C ALA A 140 -18.93 -29.59 3.20
N THR A 141 -19.60 -28.90 2.27
CA THR A 141 -20.20 -27.56 2.48
C THR A 141 -21.71 -27.63 2.71
N LEU A 142 -22.24 -26.83 3.65
CA LEU A 142 -23.67 -26.70 3.96
C LEU A 142 -24.10 -25.21 4.07
N HIS A 143 -25.39 -24.93 3.90
CA HIS A 143 -25.96 -23.57 3.85
C HIS A 143 -27.36 -23.51 4.46
N PHE A 144 -27.74 -22.36 5.05
CA PHE A 144 -29.09 -22.07 5.58
C PHE A 144 -29.78 -21.00 4.70
N ARG A 145 -31.11 -21.03 4.50
CA ARG A 145 -31.82 -20.29 3.41
C ARG A 145 -32.55 -19.01 3.85
N LEU A 146 -32.67 -17.98 2.97
CA LEU A 146 -33.84 -17.06 2.88
C LEU A 146 -33.85 -16.13 1.63
N ASP A 147 -34.98 -15.45 1.39
CA ASP A 147 -35.33 -14.60 0.21
C ASP A 147 -35.02 -13.07 0.38
N CYS A 148 -35.12 -12.28 -0.71
CA CYS A 148 -34.57 -10.90 -0.81
C CYS A 148 -35.42 -9.87 -1.61
N ALA A 149 -35.30 -8.56 -1.33
CA ALA A 149 -35.89 -7.44 -2.08
C ALA A 149 -35.04 -6.12 -2.00
N LYS A 150 -35.29 -5.12 -2.87
CA LYS A 150 -34.44 -3.91 -3.14
C LYS A 150 -35.22 -2.57 -3.15
N THR A 151 -34.55 -1.39 -3.12
CA THR A 151 -34.43 -0.36 -4.23
C THR A 151 -34.28 1.14 -3.83
N LEU A 152 -33.32 1.88 -4.45
CA LEU A 152 -33.39 3.24 -5.10
C LEU A 152 -33.79 4.53 -4.27
N ASP A 153 -33.45 5.81 -4.59
CA ASP A 153 -32.45 6.50 -5.45
C ASP A 153 -32.27 8.02 -5.04
N CYS A 154 -31.43 8.82 -5.73
CA CYS A 154 -31.03 10.23 -5.40
C CYS A 154 -31.60 11.38 -6.29
N ALA A 155 -31.40 12.67 -5.91
CA ALA A 155 -31.58 13.90 -6.75
C ALA A 155 -30.89 15.19 -6.16
N ASP A 156 -30.72 16.26 -6.99
CA ASP A 156 -29.70 17.34 -6.83
C ASP A 156 -30.18 18.82 -6.62
N GLU A 157 -29.20 19.76 -6.69
CA GLU A 157 -29.07 21.24 -6.55
C GLU A 157 -30.15 22.19 -7.19
N VAL A 158 -30.10 23.55 -7.30
CA VAL A 158 -29.11 24.69 -7.41
C VAL A 158 -29.84 26.04 -7.03
N PRO A 159 -29.41 27.34 -7.27
CA PRO A 159 -28.24 28.00 -7.91
C PRO A 159 -27.62 29.23 -7.12
N CYS A 160 -26.91 30.14 -7.82
CA CYS A 160 -26.09 31.29 -7.35
C CYS A 160 -26.75 32.70 -7.29
N VAL A 161 -26.07 33.70 -6.70
CA VAL A 161 -26.20 35.17 -6.96
C VAL A 161 -24.82 35.89 -6.85
N GLN A 162 -24.59 36.99 -7.59
CA GLN A 162 -23.41 37.89 -7.48
C GLN A 162 -23.78 39.40 -7.52
N ALA A 163 -22.84 40.28 -7.12
CA ALA A 163 -22.99 41.74 -7.02
C ALA A 163 -21.62 42.47 -7.27
N PRO A 164 -21.48 43.83 -7.26
CA PRO A 164 -20.89 44.55 -8.40
C PRO A 164 -19.59 45.37 -8.15
N SER A 165 -19.05 45.97 -9.21
CA SER A 165 -17.75 46.68 -9.27
C SER A 165 -17.78 48.19 -8.91
N PRO A 166 -16.67 48.78 -8.38
CA PRO A 166 -16.59 50.21 -8.00
C PRO A 166 -15.57 51.08 -8.80
N ALA A 167 -15.73 52.40 -8.65
CA ALA A 167 -14.80 53.56 -8.60
C ALA A 167 -13.43 53.60 -9.38
N PRO A 168 -13.00 54.81 -9.83
CA PRO A 168 -11.74 55.01 -10.57
C PRO A 168 -10.47 55.09 -9.70
N GLU A 169 -9.32 54.95 -10.35
CA GLU A 169 -8.06 54.50 -9.74
C GLU A 169 -6.97 55.58 -9.64
N ILE A 170 -6.12 55.49 -8.61
CA ILE A 170 -4.75 55.99 -8.67
C ILE A 170 -3.95 54.89 -9.37
N ASN A 171 -3.28 55.19 -10.48
CA ASN A 171 -2.62 54.16 -11.29
C ASN A 171 -1.31 53.65 -10.65
N TYR A 172 -1.44 52.79 -9.65
CA TYR A 172 -0.35 51.97 -9.09
C TYR A 172 0.09 50.82 -10.03
N LEU A 173 -0.53 50.70 -11.20
CA LEU A 173 -0.21 49.72 -12.25
C LEU A 173 0.73 50.32 -13.34
N ALA A 174 1.19 51.56 -13.18
CA ALA A 174 2.19 52.18 -14.04
C ALA A 174 3.53 51.43 -13.92
N LYS A 175 3.79 50.54 -14.88
CA LYS A 175 4.88 49.54 -14.84
C LYS A 175 5.64 49.38 -16.15
N ASP A 176 5.24 50.07 -17.21
CA ASP A 176 5.87 50.01 -18.53
C ASP A 176 6.64 51.30 -18.86
N TYR A 177 7.51 51.26 -19.87
CA TYR A 177 8.28 52.42 -20.33
C TYR A 177 7.42 53.68 -20.57
N ALA A 178 6.23 53.54 -21.16
CA ALA A 178 5.40 54.67 -21.54
C ALA A 178 4.76 55.34 -20.31
N SER A 179 4.24 54.54 -19.38
CA SER A 179 3.65 55.00 -18.12
C SER A 179 4.69 55.52 -17.14
N PHE A 180 5.88 54.93 -17.06
CA PHE A 180 7.00 55.52 -16.29
C PHE A 180 7.46 56.85 -16.89
N ARG A 181 7.65 56.94 -18.22
CA ARG A 181 7.99 58.18 -18.91
C ARG A 181 6.92 59.26 -18.70
N GLN A 182 5.64 58.91 -18.76
CA GLN A 182 4.52 59.80 -18.45
C GLN A 182 4.55 60.26 -16.99
N LEU A 183 4.71 59.34 -16.03
CA LEU A 183 4.78 59.63 -14.60
C LEU A 183 5.96 60.55 -14.25
N PHE A 184 7.14 60.31 -14.84
CA PHE A 184 8.31 61.17 -14.64
C PHE A 184 8.10 62.57 -15.26
N LEU A 185 7.50 62.67 -16.44
CA LEU A 185 7.19 63.97 -17.05
C LEU A 185 6.10 64.75 -16.28
N ASP A 186 5.04 64.09 -15.81
CA ASP A 186 3.99 64.70 -15.01
C ASP A 186 4.51 65.11 -13.63
N ARG A 187 5.45 64.35 -13.05
CA ARG A 187 6.15 64.73 -11.81
C ARG A 187 7.10 65.91 -12.02
N LEU A 188 7.88 65.92 -13.11
CA LEU A 188 8.78 67.02 -13.46
C LEU A 188 8.00 68.31 -13.78
N ALA A 189 6.80 68.22 -14.34
CA ALA A 189 5.92 69.36 -14.54
C ALA A 189 5.42 70.00 -13.22
N LEU A 190 5.41 69.24 -12.12
CA LEU A 190 5.08 69.74 -10.78
C LEU A 190 6.31 70.27 -10.03
N ASP A 191 7.44 69.55 -10.08
CA ASP A 191 8.66 69.90 -9.32
C ASP A 191 9.55 70.93 -10.03
N MET A 192 9.52 70.98 -11.36
CA MET A 192 10.34 71.88 -12.19
C MET A 192 9.52 72.58 -13.30
N PRO A 193 8.42 73.31 -12.98
CA PRO A 193 7.49 73.90 -13.97
C PRO A 193 8.09 74.94 -14.93
N ALA A 194 9.35 75.34 -14.73
CA ALA A 194 10.11 76.18 -15.66
C ALA A 194 10.74 75.38 -16.83
N TRP A 195 10.88 74.05 -16.70
CA TRP A 195 11.36 73.17 -17.76
C TRP A 195 10.16 72.76 -18.63
N GLN A 196 10.12 73.28 -19.86
CA GLN A 196 9.02 73.08 -20.81
C GLN A 196 9.44 72.28 -22.06
N GLU A 197 10.68 71.79 -22.07
CA GLU A 197 11.26 71.10 -23.22
C GLU A 197 10.60 69.72 -23.44
N ARG A 198 10.35 69.40 -24.71
CA ARG A 198 9.69 68.16 -25.18
C ARG A 198 10.27 67.64 -26.50
N HIS A 199 11.31 68.28 -27.04
CA HIS A 199 11.98 67.85 -28.26
C HIS A 199 12.85 66.60 -28.00
N VAL A 200 12.71 65.59 -28.86
CA VAL A 200 13.46 64.31 -28.81
C VAL A 200 14.99 64.45 -28.67
N PRO A 201 15.68 65.41 -29.33
CA PRO A 201 17.13 65.58 -29.13
C PRO A 201 17.56 66.31 -27.83
N ASP A 202 16.66 66.61 -26.90
CA ASP A 202 17.04 67.17 -25.60
C ASP A 202 17.70 66.14 -24.67
N LEU A 203 18.71 66.60 -23.93
CA LEU A 203 19.46 65.78 -22.98
C LEU A 203 18.62 65.45 -21.72
N GLY A 204 17.73 66.35 -21.29
CA GLY A 204 16.79 66.09 -20.20
C GLY A 204 15.78 65.01 -20.58
N ILE A 205 15.19 65.10 -21.77
CA ILE A 205 14.32 64.06 -22.34
C ILE A 205 15.07 62.72 -22.44
N ALA A 206 16.29 62.69 -23.01
CA ALA A 206 17.07 61.46 -23.12
C ALA A 206 17.39 60.80 -21.76
N LEU A 207 17.59 61.60 -20.69
CA LEU A 207 17.78 61.09 -19.33
C LEU A 207 16.47 60.52 -18.74
N VAL A 208 15.33 61.19 -18.95
CA VAL A 208 14.01 60.67 -18.55
C VAL A 208 13.68 59.36 -19.26
N GLU A 209 14.03 59.24 -20.54
CA GLU A 209 13.83 58.01 -21.32
C GLU A 209 14.76 56.87 -20.87
N THR A 210 16.02 57.18 -20.54
CA THR A 210 16.96 56.20 -19.96
C THR A 210 16.48 55.69 -18.59
N LEU A 211 15.96 56.60 -17.75
CA LEU A 211 15.36 56.25 -16.46
C LEU A 211 14.07 55.43 -16.61
N ALA A 212 13.20 55.78 -17.56
CA ALA A 212 11.99 55.01 -17.86
C ALA A 212 12.32 53.59 -18.35
N TYR A 213 13.35 53.43 -19.21
CA TYR A 213 13.81 52.11 -19.65
C TYR A 213 14.38 51.26 -18.51
N THR A 214 15.15 51.88 -17.60
CA THR A 214 15.72 51.16 -16.45
C THR A 214 14.64 50.80 -15.43
N ALA A 215 13.64 51.68 -15.23
CA ALA A 215 12.47 51.40 -14.40
C ALA A 215 11.61 50.26 -14.97
N ASP A 216 11.35 50.25 -16.28
CA ASP A 216 10.65 49.18 -17.00
C ASP A 216 11.38 47.83 -16.86
N HIS A 217 12.70 47.82 -17.05
CA HIS A 217 13.49 46.59 -16.91
C HIS A 217 13.54 46.05 -15.47
N LEU A 218 13.62 46.93 -14.46
CA LEU A 218 13.55 46.53 -13.05
C LEU A 218 12.14 46.12 -12.62
N SER A 219 11.11 46.79 -13.13
CA SER A 219 9.68 46.46 -12.97
C SER A 219 9.40 45.05 -13.49
N TYR A 220 9.91 44.71 -14.68
CA TYR A 220 9.83 43.36 -15.23
C TYR A 220 10.46 42.28 -14.32
N TYR A 221 11.66 42.53 -13.78
CA TYR A 221 12.28 41.59 -12.84
C TYR A 221 11.51 41.48 -11.51
N GLN A 222 10.99 42.60 -10.98
CA GLN A 222 10.16 42.60 -9.78
C GLN A 222 8.87 41.80 -10.00
N ASP A 223 8.21 41.95 -11.15
CA ASP A 223 6.99 41.21 -11.48
C ASP A 223 7.25 39.73 -11.79
N ALA A 224 8.41 39.39 -12.37
CA ALA A 224 8.83 38.00 -12.51
C ALA A 224 9.05 37.34 -11.13
N VAL A 225 9.76 37.99 -10.21
CA VAL A 225 10.00 37.45 -8.86
C VAL A 225 8.71 37.44 -8.02
N ALA A 226 7.87 38.48 -8.10
CA ALA A 226 6.60 38.55 -7.40
C ALA A 226 5.58 37.51 -7.92
N THR A 227 5.65 37.17 -9.22
CA THR A 227 4.89 36.04 -9.78
C THR A 227 5.28 34.73 -9.10
N GLU A 228 6.59 34.48 -8.90
CA GLU A 228 7.07 33.27 -8.21
C GLU A 228 6.89 33.29 -6.68
N ALA A 229 6.48 34.41 -6.07
CA ALA A 229 6.43 34.58 -4.62
C ALA A 229 5.29 33.83 -3.90
N TYR A 230 4.25 33.37 -4.62
CA TYR A 230 3.11 32.64 -4.05
C TYR A 230 2.75 31.43 -4.90
N LEU A 231 2.33 30.33 -4.26
CA LEU A 231 1.91 29.08 -4.94
C LEU A 231 0.90 29.32 -6.07
N GLY A 232 -0.11 30.17 -5.84
CA GLY A 232 -1.14 30.46 -6.84
C GLY A 232 -0.59 31.14 -8.11
N THR A 233 0.34 32.08 -7.96
CA THR A 233 0.89 32.88 -9.07
C THR A 233 2.09 32.22 -9.75
N ALA A 234 2.89 31.44 -9.02
CA ALA A 234 4.17 30.91 -9.48
C ALA A 234 4.05 30.08 -10.77
N ARG A 235 4.96 30.29 -11.71
CA ARG A 235 4.95 29.66 -13.04
C ARG A 235 6.04 28.62 -13.22
N LYS A 236 7.14 28.68 -12.46
CA LYS A 236 8.22 27.69 -12.55
C LYS A 236 7.96 26.46 -11.70
N ARG A 237 8.29 25.29 -12.25
CA ARG A 237 8.21 23.98 -11.59
C ARG A 237 8.92 23.97 -10.25
N ILE A 238 10.16 24.45 -10.20
CA ILE A 238 10.98 24.51 -8.99
C ILE A 238 10.36 25.44 -7.92
N SER A 239 9.80 26.60 -8.30
CA SER A 239 9.11 27.49 -7.36
C SER A 239 7.87 26.84 -6.76
N VAL A 240 7.00 26.28 -7.62
CA VAL A 240 5.77 25.58 -7.20
C VAL A 240 6.10 24.41 -6.27
N ARG A 241 7.14 23.64 -6.59
CA ARG A 241 7.62 22.52 -5.76
C ARG A 241 8.15 22.97 -4.40
N ARG A 242 8.89 24.08 -4.34
CA ARG A 242 9.42 24.67 -3.10
C ARG A 242 8.29 25.24 -2.22
N HIS A 243 7.27 25.87 -2.81
CA HIS A 243 6.05 26.30 -2.10
C HIS A 243 5.22 25.11 -1.58
N ALA A 244 5.02 24.08 -2.40
CA ALA A 244 4.27 22.88 -2.03
C ALA A 244 4.86 22.18 -0.80
N ARG A 245 6.20 22.10 -0.73
CA ARG A 245 6.93 21.57 0.44
C ARG A 245 6.70 22.35 1.76
N LEU A 246 6.23 23.60 1.73
CA LEU A 246 5.89 24.35 2.96
C LEU A 246 4.59 23.87 3.61
N VAL A 247 3.72 23.20 2.85
CA VAL A 247 2.45 22.59 3.30
C VAL A 247 2.51 21.07 3.26
N ASP A 248 3.71 20.51 3.40
CA ASP A 248 4.03 19.07 3.41
C ASP A 248 3.66 18.32 2.10
N TYR A 249 3.36 19.05 1.02
CA TYR A 249 2.93 18.44 -0.24
C TYR A 249 4.12 18.04 -1.12
N ARG A 250 4.33 16.72 -1.27
CA ARG A 250 5.25 16.16 -2.26
C ARG A 250 4.60 16.13 -3.65
N MET A 251 4.91 17.16 -4.42
CA MET A 251 4.72 17.20 -5.87
C MET A 251 5.60 16.15 -6.57
N HIS A 252 5.04 15.31 -7.45
CA HIS A 252 5.78 14.20 -8.07
C HIS A 252 6.34 14.48 -9.46
N GLU A 253 7.49 13.88 -9.76
CA GLU A 253 8.11 13.88 -11.11
C GLU A 253 7.71 12.64 -11.94
N GLY A 254 6.60 12.01 -11.54
CA GLY A 254 6.05 10.82 -12.19
C GLY A 254 6.66 9.54 -11.64
N CYS A 255 6.46 8.43 -12.36
CA CYS A 255 7.06 7.14 -12.05
C CYS A 255 7.29 6.36 -13.35
N ASN A 256 8.27 5.46 -13.34
CA ASN A 256 8.50 4.51 -14.41
C ASN A 256 7.50 3.35 -14.37
N ALA A 257 7.36 2.67 -15.52
CA ALA A 257 6.53 1.48 -15.63
C ALA A 257 7.24 0.25 -15.03
N ARG A 258 6.44 -0.73 -14.57
CA ARG A 258 6.90 -2.04 -14.08
C ARG A 258 6.26 -3.14 -14.92
N ALA A 259 6.95 -4.25 -15.10
CA ALA A 259 6.46 -5.43 -15.81
C ALA A 259 6.93 -6.73 -15.14
N PHE A 260 6.17 -7.81 -15.36
CA PHE A 260 6.53 -9.17 -14.96
C PHE A 260 7.00 -9.93 -16.21
N VAL A 261 8.27 -10.31 -16.24
CA VAL A 261 8.91 -11.00 -17.37
C VAL A 261 9.17 -12.45 -17.02
N THR A 262 8.54 -13.37 -17.74
CA THR A 262 8.82 -14.80 -17.69
C THR A 262 10.02 -15.15 -18.58
N LEU A 263 10.95 -15.96 -18.07
CA LEU A 263 12.05 -16.54 -18.84
C LEU A 263 11.82 -18.05 -19.05
N ALA A 264 11.51 -18.47 -20.28
CA ALA A 264 11.49 -19.88 -20.62
C ALA A 264 12.89 -20.35 -21.03
N SER A 265 13.32 -21.51 -20.52
CA SER A 265 14.55 -22.21 -20.94
C SER A 265 14.38 -23.73 -20.87
N SER A 266 15.10 -24.43 -21.73
CA SER A 266 15.29 -25.88 -21.71
C SER A 266 16.31 -26.37 -20.66
N ASN A 267 17.09 -25.47 -20.05
CA ASN A 267 18.18 -25.83 -19.14
C ASN A 267 18.14 -25.00 -17.84
N ASN A 268 18.75 -25.51 -16.77
CA ASN A 268 18.95 -24.75 -15.54
C ASN A 268 20.17 -23.83 -15.68
N LEU A 269 20.03 -22.56 -15.33
CA LEU A 269 21.09 -21.54 -15.48
C LEU A 269 20.93 -20.42 -14.45
N SER A 270 22.04 -19.76 -14.09
CA SER A 270 22.07 -18.65 -13.13
C SER A 270 22.45 -17.35 -13.85
N LEU A 271 21.76 -16.25 -13.52
CA LEU A 271 21.91 -14.94 -14.15
C LEU A 271 22.24 -13.86 -13.10
N GLU A 272 23.21 -13.00 -13.38
CA GLU A 272 23.48 -11.79 -12.59
C GLU A 272 22.50 -10.68 -12.96
N LEU A 273 21.59 -10.31 -12.05
CA LEU A 273 20.50 -9.37 -12.34
C LEU A 273 21.01 -8.01 -12.85
N GLY A 274 22.06 -7.48 -12.23
CA GLY A 274 22.67 -6.19 -12.62
C GLY A 274 23.32 -6.18 -14.01
N ASN A 275 23.54 -7.34 -14.64
CA ASN A 275 24.08 -7.49 -15.99
C ASN A 275 22.99 -7.73 -17.04
N LEU A 276 21.72 -7.98 -16.67
CA LEU A 276 20.63 -8.19 -17.62
C LEU A 276 20.06 -6.86 -18.15
N LEU A 277 19.63 -6.89 -19.41
CA LEU A 277 18.73 -5.90 -20.04
C LEU A 277 17.58 -6.66 -20.71
N LEU A 278 16.35 -6.19 -20.50
CA LEU A 278 15.15 -6.71 -21.16
C LEU A 278 14.61 -5.61 -22.09
N LEU A 279 14.30 -5.95 -23.35
CA LEU A 279 14.01 -4.96 -24.38
C LEU A 279 12.69 -5.23 -25.11
N VAL A 280 12.01 -4.12 -25.42
CA VAL A 280 10.96 -4.03 -26.43
C VAL A 280 11.61 -3.61 -27.74
N PRO A 281 11.48 -4.39 -28.82
CA PRO A 281 12.03 -4.04 -30.13
C PRO A 281 11.57 -2.65 -30.62
N PRO A 282 12.38 -1.96 -31.43
CA PRO A 282 11.98 -0.68 -32.01
C PRO A 282 10.78 -0.86 -32.96
N PRO A 283 9.88 0.13 -33.08
CA PRO A 283 8.67 0.02 -33.89
C PRO A 283 9.01 -0.16 -35.37
N GLY A 284 8.60 -1.29 -35.97
CA GLY A 284 8.90 -1.64 -37.34
C GLY A 284 7.91 -2.63 -37.97
N PRO A 285 8.00 -2.90 -39.28
CA PRO A 285 7.03 -3.68 -40.05
C PRO A 285 7.15 -5.21 -39.87
N ALA A 286 8.02 -5.69 -38.98
CA ALA A 286 8.23 -7.09 -38.71
C ALA A 286 8.27 -7.34 -37.20
N ASN A 287 7.49 -8.31 -36.71
CA ASN A 287 7.60 -8.81 -35.35
C ASN A 287 8.86 -9.68 -35.29
N PRO A 288 9.93 -9.30 -34.56
CA PRO A 288 11.10 -10.15 -34.43
C PRO A 288 10.80 -11.35 -33.53
N PRO A 289 11.52 -12.48 -33.69
CA PRO A 289 11.40 -13.59 -32.77
C PRO A 289 11.91 -13.18 -31.37
N PRO A 290 11.31 -13.73 -30.29
CA PRO A 290 11.82 -13.55 -28.95
C PRO A 290 13.14 -14.31 -28.74
N GLY A 291 14.03 -13.80 -27.90
CA GLY A 291 15.30 -14.47 -27.59
C GLY A 291 16.42 -13.54 -27.09
N ILE A 292 17.66 -14.05 -27.09
CA ILE A 292 18.85 -13.27 -26.76
C ILE A 292 19.33 -12.49 -27.99
N ILE A 293 19.75 -11.23 -27.79
CA ILE A 293 20.43 -10.40 -28.79
C ILE A 293 21.89 -10.09 -28.38
N ASP A 294 22.77 -9.91 -29.36
CA ASP A 294 24.18 -9.57 -29.14
C ASP A 294 24.40 -8.05 -28.87
N ALA A 295 25.62 -7.68 -28.47
CA ALA A 295 25.97 -6.30 -28.13
C ALA A 295 25.89 -5.30 -29.31
N GLY A 296 26.07 -5.77 -30.56
CA GLY A 296 25.91 -4.97 -31.76
C GLY A 296 24.43 -4.77 -32.13
N GLN A 297 23.62 -5.82 -31.99
CA GLN A 297 22.15 -5.74 -32.11
C GLN A 297 21.56 -4.81 -31.04
N LEU A 298 22.01 -4.91 -29.79
CA LEU A 298 21.65 -4.01 -28.69
C LEU A 298 22.01 -2.54 -29.01
N ALA A 299 23.21 -2.28 -29.54
CA ALA A 299 23.61 -0.93 -29.93
C ALA A 299 22.75 -0.37 -31.07
N ALA A 300 22.41 -1.19 -32.07
CA ALA A 300 21.50 -0.80 -33.14
C ALA A 300 20.06 -0.55 -32.64
N ALA A 301 19.56 -1.38 -31.72
CA ALA A 301 18.24 -1.27 -31.14
C ALA A 301 18.07 0.03 -30.33
N ARG A 302 19.06 0.41 -29.51
CA ARG A 302 19.09 1.72 -28.81
C ARG A 302 18.95 2.89 -29.78
N VAL A 303 19.75 2.91 -30.86
CA VAL A 303 19.72 3.98 -31.89
C VAL A 303 18.38 4.04 -32.63
N GLN A 304 17.64 2.93 -32.68
CA GLN A 304 16.31 2.84 -33.29
C GLN A 304 15.15 3.12 -32.31
N GLY A 305 15.43 3.45 -31.05
CA GLY A 305 14.41 3.77 -30.04
C GLY A 305 13.74 2.55 -29.40
N ALA A 306 14.45 1.43 -29.25
CA ALA A 306 14.01 0.31 -28.42
C ALA A 306 13.84 0.75 -26.96
N LEU A 307 12.77 0.27 -26.30
CA LEU A 307 12.54 0.56 -24.88
C LEU A 307 13.22 -0.50 -24.00
N ILE A 308 13.86 -0.06 -22.92
CA ILE A 308 14.74 -0.89 -22.11
C ILE A 308 14.25 -0.94 -20.66
N TYR A 309 14.29 -2.15 -20.09
CA TYR A 309 13.89 -2.49 -18.75
C TYR A 309 15.05 -3.21 -18.06
N GLU A 310 15.25 -2.92 -16.78
CA GLU A 310 16.24 -3.61 -15.94
C GLU A 310 15.53 -4.40 -14.83
N PRO A 311 16.09 -5.52 -14.35
CA PRO A 311 15.48 -6.26 -13.24
C PRO A 311 15.53 -5.47 -11.93
N MET A 312 14.40 -5.45 -11.21
CA MET A 312 14.37 -4.91 -9.86
C MET A 312 14.77 -6.00 -8.85
N PRO A 313 15.76 -5.77 -7.98
CA PRO A 313 16.19 -6.75 -6.97
C PRO A 313 15.16 -6.85 -5.83
N LEU A 314 14.23 -7.80 -5.94
CA LEU A 314 13.30 -8.15 -4.86
C LEU A 314 14.08 -8.71 -3.66
N ASP A 315 13.74 -8.24 -2.46
CA ASP A 315 14.28 -8.64 -1.15
C ASP A 315 15.82 -8.75 -1.09
N GLY A 316 16.53 -7.96 -1.91
CA GLY A 316 18.00 -7.90 -1.94
C GLY A 316 18.69 -8.93 -2.84
N MET A 317 17.95 -9.71 -3.65
CA MET A 317 18.54 -10.66 -4.60
C MET A 317 19.45 -9.98 -5.62
N THR A 318 20.61 -10.58 -5.89
CA THR A 318 21.58 -10.12 -6.92
C THR A 318 21.71 -11.09 -8.10
N THR A 319 21.34 -12.35 -7.89
CA THR A 319 21.34 -13.43 -8.89
C THR A 319 19.96 -14.05 -9.01
N PHE A 320 19.66 -14.65 -10.17
CA PHE A 320 18.39 -15.32 -10.45
C PHE A 320 18.63 -16.66 -11.15
N ASP A 321 18.15 -17.75 -10.53
CA ASP A 321 18.27 -19.10 -11.05
C ASP A 321 17.04 -19.45 -11.89
N VAL A 322 17.21 -19.46 -13.22
CA VAL A 322 16.20 -19.96 -14.16
C VAL A 322 16.23 -21.50 -14.10
N VAL A 323 15.08 -22.11 -13.79
CA VAL A 323 14.91 -23.56 -13.70
C VAL A 323 14.09 -24.05 -14.89
N ALA A 324 14.54 -25.08 -15.59
CA ALA A 324 13.87 -25.59 -16.79
C ALA A 324 12.42 -26.05 -16.51
N ALA A 325 12.19 -26.68 -15.35
CA ALA A 325 10.85 -27.09 -14.92
C ALA A 325 9.91 -25.90 -14.57
N HIS A 326 10.47 -24.74 -14.22
CA HIS A 326 9.68 -23.52 -13.95
C HIS A 326 9.23 -22.80 -15.24
N SER A 327 9.72 -23.21 -16.42
CA SER A 327 9.30 -22.68 -17.72
C SER A 327 7.85 -23.03 -18.05
N ALA A 328 7.33 -24.15 -17.56
CA ALA A 328 5.96 -24.62 -17.77
C ALA A 328 5.55 -25.59 -16.65
N ILE A 329 4.80 -25.08 -15.67
CA ILE A 329 4.34 -25.83 -14.51
C ILE A 329 2.85 -26.17 -14.69
N ARG A 330 2.49 -27.44 -14.59
CA ARG A 330 1.10 -27.91 -14.67
C ARG A 330 0.39 -27.78 -13.33
N LEU A 331 -0.90 -27.42 -13.36
CA LEU A 331 -1.76 -27.39 -12.17
C LEU A 331 -2.47 -28.73 -12.02
N HIS A 332 -2.60 -29.23 -10.79
CA HIS A 332 -3.15 -30.54 -10.55
C HIS A 332 -4.69 -30.51 -10.42
N THR A 333 -5.39 -31.32 -11.23
CA THR A 333 -6.85 -31.45 -11.13
C THR A 333 -7.30 -32.47 -10.08
N TRP A 334 -6.36 -33.17 -9.43
CA TRP A 334 -6.61 -34.33 -8.56
C TRP A 334 -7.44 -35.43 -9.24
N GLY A 335 -7.36 -35.54 -10.57
CA GLY A 335 -8.02 -36.60 -11.34
C GLY A 335 -9.53 -36.41 -11.58
N ASP A 336 -10.09 -35.24 -11.25
CA ASP A 336 -11.43 -34.81 -11.68
C ASP A 336 -11.39 -34.05 -13.04
N GLU A 337 -12.57 -33.84 -13.62
CA GLU A 337 -12.79 -33.22 -14.93
C GLU A 337 -13.65 -31.94 -14.82
N LEU A 338 -13.57 -31.06 -15.84
CA LEU A 338 -14.16 -29.72 -15.83
C LEU A 338 -13.75 -28.89 -14.60
N CYS A 339 -12.44 -28.81 -14.38
CA CYS A 339 -11.81 -28.15 -13.24
C CYS A 339 -11.35 -26.73 -13.55
N CYS A 340 -11.66 -25.78 -12.67
CA CYS A 340 -11.16 -24.40 -12.69
C CYS A 340 -10.76 -23.93 -11.28
N LEU A 341 -9.80 -23.01 -11.16
CA LEU A 341 -9.60 -22.23 -9.94
C LEU A 341 -10.57 -21.04 -9.98
N PRO A 342 -11.61 -20.97 -9.14
CA PRO A 342 -12.56 -19.86 -9.15
C PRO A 342 -11.91 -18.53 -8.76
N ARG A 343 -12.53 -17.43 -9.19
CA ARG A 343 -12.25 -16.08 -8.74
C ARG A 343 -12.22 -16.02 -7.20
N GLY A 344 -11.22 -15.34 -6.66
CA GLY A 344 -10.95 -15.28 -5.22
C GLY A 344 -10.00 -16.37 -4.70
N SER A 345 -9.55 -17.32 -5.54
CA SER A 345 -8.57 -18.33 -5.12
C SER A 345 -7.24 -17.71 -4.67
N THR A 346 -6.73 -18.19 -3.53
CA THR A 346 -5.46 -17.81 -2.88
C THR A 346 -4.47 -18.97 -2.75
N ARG A 347 -4.78 -20.13 -3.35
CA ARG A 347 -3.94 -21.34 -3.33
C ARG A 347 -4.16 -22.18 -4.58
N ALA A 348 -3.17 -23.00 -4.92
CA ALA A 348 -3.25 -24.00 -5.98
C ALA A 348 -2.31 -25.18 -5.72
N THR A 349 -2.67 -26.36 -6.22
CA THR A 349 -1.79 -27.54 -6.26
C THR A 349 -1.02 -27.57 -7.58
N LEU A 350 0.30 -27.63 -7.53
CA LEU A 350 1.18 -27.75 -8.70
C LEU A 350 1.75 -29.16 -8.81
N VAL A 351 2.00 -29.62 -10.04
CA VAL A 351 2.57 -30.94 -10.31
C VAL A 351 4.11 -30.88 -10.25
N ASP A 352 4.71 -31.54 -9.26
CA ASP A 352 6.15 -31.53 -9.00
C ASP A 352 6.87 -32.75 -9.62
N THR A 353 6.63 -32.96 -10.91
CA THR A 353 7.30 -33.97 -11.73
C THR A 353 7.81 -33.34 -13.03
N PRO A 354 8.92 -33.83 -13.61
CA PRO A 354 9.43 -33.30 -14.88
C PRO A 354 8.38 -33.43 -15.99
N PRO A 355 8.19 -32.42 -16.85
CA PRO A 355 7.33 -32.57 -18.02
C PRO A 355 7.88 -33.66 -18.96
N PRO A 356 7.00 -34.42 -19.66
CA PRO A 356 7.44 -35.36 -20.69
C PRO A 356 8.15 -34.62 -21.84
N ALA A 357 9.06 -35.31 -22.52
CA ALA A 357 9.83 -34.72 -23.61
C ALA A 357 8.93 -34.26 -24.77
N LEU A 358 9.19 -33.05 -25.27
CA LEU A 358 8.35 -32.29 -26.22
C LEU A 358 8.18 -32.92 -27.61
N ASP A 359 8.88 -34.00 -27.93
CA ASP A 359 8.80 -34.72 -29.22
C ASP A 359 7.58 -35.67 -29.34
N THR A 360 6.69 -35.69 -28.35
CA THR A 360 5.53 -36.60 -28.32
C THR A 360 4.21 -35.84 -28.53
N PRO A 361 3.42 -36.12 -29.60
CA PRO A 361 2.14 -35.44 -29.82
C PRO A 361 1.09 -35.84 -28.76
N PRO A 362 0.16 -34.95 -28.37
CA PRO A 362 -0.65 -35.04 -27.15
C PRO A 362 -1.80 -36.08 -27.17
N VAL A 363 -1.71 -37.11 -28.02
CA VAL A 363 -2.82 -38.05 -28.30
C VAL A 363 -2.48 -39.50 -27.90
N VAL A 364 -1.21 -39.83 -27.59
CA VAL A 364 -0.79 -41.22 -27.31
C VAL A 364 0.11 -41.32 -26.07
N LEU A 365 -0.51 -41.28 -24.89
CA LEU A 365 0.10 -41.72 -23.62
C LEU A 365 -0.82 -42.67 -22.85
N LEU A 366 -1.28 -43.73 -23.53
CA LEU A 366 -1.67 -44.98 -22.89
C LEU A 366 -0.67 -46.08 -23.24
N ALA A 367 -0.23 -46.81 -22.21
CA ALA A 367 0.57 -48.04 -22.29
C ALA A 367 2.02 -47.97 -22.84
N THR A 368 2.92 -47.33 -22.09
CA THR A 368 4.30 -47.84 -21.89
C THR A 368 4.85 -47.40 -20.52
N MET A 369 4.56 -48.18 -19.47
CA MET A 369 5.29 -48.05 -18.20
C MET A 369 6.59 -48.85 -18.28
N ASP A 370 7.70 -48.17 -18.55
CA ASP A 370 9.05 -48.75 -18.36
C ASP A 370 9.52 -48.50 -16.91
N ALA A 371 10.34 -49.41 -16.38
CA ALA A 371 10.38 -49.65 -14.94
C ALA A 371 11.32 -48.74 -14.13
N ALA A 372 10.89 -48.45 -12.90
CA ALA A 372 11.75 -48.12 -11.75
C ALA A 372 12.69 -46.92 -11.87
N ARG A 373 12.20 -45.79 -12.39
CA ARG A 373 12.81 -44.47 -12.10
C ARG A 373 12.17 -43.92 -10.81
N VAL A 374 12.98 -43.67 -9.77
CA VAL A 374 12.50 -43.01 -8.53
C VAL A 374 12.00 -41.61 -8.90
N PRO A 375 10.79 -41.21 -8.50
CA PRO A 375 10.28 -39.89 -8.83
C PRO A 375 11.11 -38.83 -8.08
N THR A 376 11.58 -37.82 -8.82
CA THR A 376 12.42 -36.73 -8.31
C THR A 376 11.69 -35.41 -8.49
N ARG A 377 11.54 -34.67 -7.38
CA ARG A 377 11.01 -33.30 -7.39
C ARG A 377 11.80 -32.43 -8.36
N ALA A 378 11.07 -31.67 -9.17
CA ALA A 378 11.58 -30.90 -10.30
C ALA A 378 11.46 -29.39 -10.08
N LEU A 379 10.46 -28.96 -9.30
CA LEU A 379 10.24 -27.59 -8.90
C LEU A 379 11.17 -27.22 -7.73
N LYS A 380 11.64 -25.98 -7.74
CA LYS A 380 12.45 -25.36 -6.69
C LYS A 380 11.80 -24.05 -6.21
N LEU A 381 10.48 -24.04 -6.09
CA LEU A 381 9.75 -22.87 -5.59
C LEU A 381 9.87 -22.75 -4.06
N ALA A 382 9.90 -21.51 -3.58
CA ALA A 382 9.92 -21.14 -2.17
C ALA A 382 8.92 -20.01 -1.88
N ALA A 383 8.66 -19.77 -0.59
CA ALA A 383 7.95 -18.56 -0.17
C ALA A 383 8.82 -17.32 -0.49
N GLY A 384 8.20 -16.29 -1.09
CA GLY A 384 8.86 -15.12 -1.63
C GLY A 384 8.97 -15.11 -3.16
N ASP A 385 8.83 -16.26 -3.84
CA ASP A 385 8.88 -16.36 -5.29
C ASP A 385 7.65 -15.76 -5.99
N LEU A 386 7.81 -15.40 -7.26
CA LEU A 386 6.74 -14.91 -8.13
C LEU A 386 6.26 -16.03 -9.07
N LEU A 387 4.94 -16.13 -9.23
CA LEU A 387 4.29 -17.08 -10.14
C LEU A 387 3.33 -16.33 -11.07
N VAL A 388 3.34 -16.65 -12.36
CA VAL A 388 2.33 -16.16 -13.32
C VAL A 388 1.46 -17.33 -13.75
N PHE A 389 0.15 -17.24 -13.50
CA PHE A 389 -0.85 -18.11 -14.09
C PHE A 389 -1.30 -17.52 -15.43
N GLU A 390 -1.44 -18.36 -16.46
CA GLU A 390 -2.00 -17.97 -17.75
C GLU A 390 -2.80 -19.09 -18.43
N GLU A 391 -3.92 -18.73 -19.06
CA GLU A 391 -4.58 -19.57 -20.06
C GLU A 391 -3.66 -19.72 -21.28
N VAL A 392 -3.45 -20.96 -21.73
CA VAL A 392 -2.55 -21.31 -22.84
C VAL A 392 -3.24 -22.05 -23.99
N LEU A 393 -4.48 -22.50 -23.80
CA LEU A 393 -5.35 -23.09 -24.83
C LEU A 393 -6.73 -22.43 -24.75
N GLY A 394 -7.27 -21.94 -25.87
CA GLY A 394 -8.61 -21.35 -25.89
C GLY A 394 -9.69 -22.35 -25.47
N VAL A 395 -10.45 -22.03 -24.42
CA VAL A 395 -11.36 -22.96 -23.72
C VAL A 395 -12.45 -23.62 -24.59
N GLN A 396 -12.73 -23.08 -25.78
CA GLN A 396 -13.71 -23.65 -26.72
C GLN A 396 -13.07 -24.45 -27.87
N THR A 397 -11.82 -24.18 -28.23
CA THR A 397 -11.18 -24.69 -29.46
C THR A 397 -9.96 -25.57 -29.22
N GLY A 398 -9.33 -25.49 -28.05
CA GLY A 398 -8.05 -26.17 -27.75
C GLY A 398 -6.86 -25.64 -28.55
N ASN A 399 -7.01 -24.49 -29.19
CA ASN A 399 -5.98 -23.85 -29.99
C ASN A 399 -5.23 -22.80 -29.14
N PRO A 400 -3.87 -22.83 -29.08
CA PRO A 400 -3.10 -21.82 -28.36
C PRO A 400 -3.29 -20.38 -28.88
N ALA A 401 -3.70 -20.20 -30.13
CA ALA A 401 -3.95 -18.87 -30.69
C ALA A 401 -5.27 -18.23 -30.23
N ASP A 402 -6.18 -19.02 -29.65
CA ASP A 402 -7.51 -18.58 -29.19
C ASP A 402 -7.59 -18.44 -27.65
N ALA A 403 -6.47 -18.61 -26.93
CA ALA A 403 -6.40 -18.48 -25.47
C ALA A 403 -6.55 -17.01 -25.03
N ASP A 404 -7.42 -16.72 -24.05
CA ASP A 404 -7.71 -15.33 -23.65
C ASP A 404 -6.50 -14.70 -22.93
N PRO A 405 -5.85 -13.66 -23.51
CA PRO A 405 -4.72 -12.99 -22.85
C PRO A 405 -5.14 -12.21 -21.59
N ALA A 406 -6.44 -12.02 -21.33
CA ALA A 406 -6.96 -11.47 -20.09
C ALA A 406 -6.99 -12.48 -18.93
N HIS A 407 -7.04 -13.79 -19.21
CA HIS A 407 -6.90 -14.84 -18.20
C HIS A 407 -5.42 -15.07 -17.85
N ARG A 408 -4.76 -13.99 -17.40
CA ARG A 408 -3.37 -13.96 -16.95
C ARG A 408 -3.26 -13.17 -15.67
N HIS A 409 -2.62 -13.73 -14.64
CA HIS A 409 -2.49 -13.11 -13.33
C HIS A 409 -1.16 -13.47 -12.68
N ALA A 410 -0.57 -12.53 -11.94
CA ALA A 410 0.69 -12.72 -11.22
C ALA A 410 0.44 -12.70 -9.71
N VAL A 411 1.07 -13.61 -8.99
CA VAL A 411 0.96 -13.77 -7.53
C VAL A 411 2.35 -13.90 -6.90
N ARG A 412 2.46 -13.56 -5.62
CA ARG A 412 3.65 -13.86 -4.82
C ARG A 412 3.37 -14.96 -3.80
N LEU A 413 4.22 -16.00 -3.80
CA LEU A 413 4.02 -17.16 -2.93
C LEU A 413 4.31 -16.79 -1.47
N THR A 414 3.34 -16.99 -0.59
CA THR A 414 3.45 -16.78 0.87
C THR A 414 3.77 -18.09 1.60
N ALA A 415 3.33 -19.22 1.05
CA ALA A 415 3.68 -20.56 1.54
C ALA A 415 3.84 -21.55 0.39
N VAL A 416 4.74 -22.51 0.57
CA VAL A 416 5.00 -23.63 -0.33
C VAL A 416 5.15 -24.90 0.52
N GLN A 417 4.40 -25.95 0.22
CA GLN A 417 4.43 -27.22 0.96
C GLN A 417 4.48 -28.43 0.01
N THR A 418 5.26 -29.46 0.38
CA THR A 418 5.40 -30.69 -0.41
C THR A 418 4.35 -31.74 -0.04
N SER A 419 3.51 -32.11 -1.00
CA SER A 419 2.47 -33.14 -0.88
C SER A 419 2.71 -34.30 -1.86
N VAL A 420 1.89 -35.35 -1.76
CA VAL A 420 1.80 -36.48 -2.71
C VAL A 420 0.32 -36.86 -2.84
N ASP A 421 -0.15 -37.19 -4.05
CA ASP A 421 -1.52 -37.73 -4.22
C ASP A 421 -1.57 -39.19 -3.71
N PRO A 422 -2.39 -39.52 -2.69
CA PRO A 422 -2.47 -40.87 -2.14
C PRO A 422 -3.19 -41.90 -3.05
N LEU A 423 -3.72 -41.48 -4.20
CA LEU A 423 -4.38 -42.36 -5.18
C LEU A 423 -3.43 -42.89 -6.26
N ASP A 424 -2.39 -42.13 -6.65
CA ASP A 424 -1.47 -42.49 -7.75
C ASP A 424 0.02 -42.18 -7.52
N ASP A 425 0.42 -41.80 -6.30
CA ASP A 425 1.79 -41.42 -5.91
C ASP A 425 2.39 -40.21 -6.67
N THR A 426 1.58 -39.40 -7.36
CA THR A 426 2.05 -38.17 -8.01
C THR A 426 2.67 -37.21 -7.00
N LEU A 427 3.90 -36.74 -7.26
CA LEU A 427 4.53 -35.71 -6.45
C LEU A 427 3.89 -34.35 -6.71
N LEU A 428 3.44 -33.69 -5.62
CA LEU A 428 2.69 -32.44 -5.66
C LEU A 428 3.35 -31.36 -4.81
N LEU A 429 2.98 -30.11 -5.09
CA LEU A 429 3.43 -28.93 -4.37
C LEU A 429 2.22 -28.01 -4.14
N GLU A 430 1.74 -27.91 -2.90
CA GLU A 430 0.73 -26.92 -2.54
C GLU A 430 1.39 -25.55 -2.44
N VAL A 431 0.85 -24.56 -3.16
CA VAL A 431 1.31 -23.17 -3.05
C VAL A 431 0.16 -22.26 -2.64
N ALA A 432 0.45 -21.27 -1.81
CA ALA A 432 -0.49 -20.24 -1.38
C ALA A 432 0.12 -18.85 -1.56
N TRP A 433 -0.74 -17.85 -1.71
CA TRP A 433 -0.39 -16.44 -1.87
C TRP A 433 -1.32 -15.53 -1.05
N ASP A 434 -1.03 -14.23 -1.03
CA ASP A 434 -1.79 -13.25 -0.25
C ASP A 434 -3.22 -13.05 -0.78
N SER A 435 -4.17 -12.67 0.09
CA SER A 435 -5.56 -12.41 -0.31
C SER A 435 -5.70 -11.20 -1.25
N CYS A 436 -4.75 -10.27 -1.20
CA CYS A 436 -4.65 -9.15 -2.14
C CYS A 436 -4.18 -9.58 -3.55
N ASP A 437 -3.54 -10.74 -3.66
CA ASP A 437 -3.12 -11.38 -4.92
C ASP A 437 -4.16 -12.41 -5.43
N ALA A 438 -5.35 -12.50 -4.82
CA ALA A 438 -6.38 -13.48 -5.21
C ALA A 438 -6.82 -13.38 -6.69
N LEU A 439 -7.15 -14.52 -7.32
CA LEU A 439 -7.48 -14.55 -8.76
C LEU A 439 -8.69 -13.65 -9.10
N PRO A 440 -8.59 -12.74 -10.10
CA PRO A 440 -9.70 -11.85 -10.47
C PRO A 440 -10.75 -12.47 -11.40
N PHE A 441 -10.51 -13.68 -11.92
CA PHE A 441 -11.36 -14.45 -12.83
C PHE A 441 -11.27 -15.95 -12.52
N ASP A 442 -12.11 -16.77 -13.14
CA ASP A 442 -12.07 -18.24 -13.03
C ASP A 442 -11.01 -18.81 -14.02
N LEU A 443 -9.91 -19.38 -13.52
CA LEU A 443 -8.84 -19.94 -14.34
C LEU A 443 -9.10 -21.44 -14.60
N CYS A 444 -9.54 -21.79 -15.81
CA CYS A 444 -9.86 -23.19 -16.13
C CYS A 444 -8.65 -24.03 -16.53
N LEU A 445 -8.59 -25.25 -15.99
CA LEU A 445 -7.46 -26.17 -16.07
C LEU A 445 -7.76 -27.38 -16.97
N SER A 446 -9.02 -27.83 -16.96
CA SER A 446 -9.54 -28.84 -17.87
C SER A 446 -10.93 -28.46 -18.37
N VAL A 447 -11.18 -28.64 -19.66
CA VAL A 447 -12.46 -28.32 -20.31
C VAL A 447 -12.83 -29.41 -21.32
N ARG A 448 -14.10 -29.48 -21.72
CA ARG A 448 -14.54 -30.34 -22.83
C ARG A 448 -14.94 -29.49 -24.02
N THR A 449 -14.45 -29.81 -25.22
CA THR A 449 -14.80 -29.04 -26.42
C THR A 449 -16.30 -29.19 -26.76
N PRO A 450 -16.88 -28.23 -27.50
CA PRO A 450 -18.24 -28.34 -28.01
C PRO A 450 -18.46 -29.56 -28.92
N SER A 451 -19.74 -29.84 -29.19
CA SER A 451 -20.16 -30.77 -30.26
C SER A 451 -19.64 -30.28 -31.62
N PRO A 452 -19.14 -31.15 -32.52
CA PRO A 452 -19.28 -32.62 -32.48
C PRO A 452 -18.24 -33.36 -31.64
N ASP A 453 -17.01 -32.86 -31.55
CA ASP A 453 -15.87 -33.67 -31.14
C ASP A 453 -15.87 -34.04 -29.64
N CYS A 454 -16.45 -33.19 -28.79
CA CYS A 454 -16.61 -33.45 -27.35
C CYS A 454 -15.32 -33.90 -26.62
N ALA A 455 -14.16 -33.48 -27.10
CA ALA A 455 -12.86 -33.96 -26.67
C ALA A 455 -12.44 -33.31 -25.33
N TRP A 456 -11.67 -34.05 -24.54
CA TRP A 456 -11.10 -33.55 -23.29
C TRP A 456 -9.82 -32.77 -23.53
N LEU A 457 -9.81 -31.52 -23.07
CA LEU A 457 -8.62 -30.69 -22.99
C LEU A 457 -8.15 -30.61 -21.53
N HIS A 458 -6.88 -30.87 -21.33
CA HIS A 458 -6.17 -30.75 -20.05
C HIS A 458 -5.02 -29.74 -20.23
N ASP A 459 -4.42 -29.29 -19.12
CA ASP A 459 -3.34 -28.28 -19.13
C ASP A 459 -3.75 -26.99 -19.87
N VAL A 460 -5.04 -26.64 -19.79
CA VAL A 460 -5.68 -25.48 -20.46
C VAL A 460 -5.08 -24.15 -19.97
N SER A 461 -4.70 -24.11 -18.70
CA SER A 461 -3.92 -23.05 -18.08
C SER A 461 -2.67 -23.63 -17.42
N LEU A 462 -1.59 -22.87 -17.44
CA LEU A 462 -0.30 -23.23 -16.84
C LEU A 462 0.20 -22.15 -15.89
N ALA A 463 1.14 -22.53 -15.02
CA ALA A 463 1.91 -21.61 -14.20
C ALA A 463 3.34 -21.46 -14.75
N ARG A 464 3.92 -20.27 -14.59
CA ARG A 464 5.32 -19.93 -14.90
C ARG A 464 6.01 -19.49 -13.62
N GLY A 465 7.14 -20.09 -13.27
CA GLY A 465 7.92 -19.77 -12.06
C GLY A 465 9.20 -18.96 -12.30
N ASN A 466 9.70 -18.92 -13.53
CA ASN A 466 10.88 -18.10 -13.89
C ASN A 466 10.47 -16.63 -14.10
N VAL A 467 9.90 -15.98 -13.08
CA VAL A 467 9.31 -14.64 -13.17
C VAL A 467 10.24 -13.57 -12.56
N LEU A 468 10.70 -12.64 -13.40
CA LEU A 468 11.40 -11.43 -12.98
C LEU A 468 10.44 -10.24 -12.87
N LEU A 469 10.59 -9.44 -11.81
CA LEU A 469 10.08 -8.07 -11.79
C LEU A 469 11.11 -7.16 -12.47
N VAL A 470 10.68 -6.38 -13.47
CA VAL A 470 11.53 -5.40 -14.18
C VAL A 470 10.88 -4.02 -14.17
N ASP A 471 11.68 -2.96 -14.26
CA ASP A 471 11.19 -1.59 -14.41
C ASP A 471 11.84 -0.84 -15.58
N HIS A 472 11.08 0.08 -16.17
CA HIS A 472 11.50 0.84 -17.35
C HIS A 472 12.57 1.87 -16.99
N GLY A 473 13.61 1.94 -17.82
CA GLY A 473 14.69 2.92 -17.70
C GLY A 473 16.06 2.26 -17.73
N GLU A 474 16.91 2.65 -18.66
CA GLU A 474 18.27 2.13 -18.80
C GLU A 474 19.23 2.88 -17.88
N GLN A 475 20.12 2.18 -17.18
CA GLN A 475 21.30 2.79 -16.57
C GLN A 475 22.29 3.17 -17.67
N VAL A 476 22.18 4.40 -18.17
CA VAL A 476 22.99 4.87 -19.29
C VAL A 476 24.44 4.98 -18.84
N ARG A 477 25.31 4.25 -19.54
CA ARG A 477 26.76 4.44 -19.47
C ARG A 477 27.11 5.72 -20.23
N GLY A 478 27.05 6.85 -19.51
CA GLY A 478 27.30 8.18 -20.04
C GLY A 478 28.67 8.29 -20.69
N GLN A 479 28.78 9.15 -21.71
CA GLN A 479 30.06 9.49 -22.32
C GLN A 479 30.62 10.70 -21.59
N CYS A 480 31.77 10.57 -20.94
CA CYS A 480 32.38 11.65 -20.16
C CYS A 480 32.88 12.80 -21.07
N ALA A 481 31.96 13.68 -21.47
CA ALA A 481 32.20 14.81 -22.37
C ALA A 481 32.80 16.05 -21.66
N SER A 482 33.12 15.92 -20.36
CA SER A 482 33.55 17.00 -19.46
C SER A 482 34.95 17.52 -19.78
N THR A 483 35.09 18.27 -20.87
CA THR A 483 36.32 18.99 -21.25
C THR A 483 36.87 19.89 -20.13
N ALA A 484 36.02 20.31 -19.19
CA ALA A 484 36.37 21.01 -17.96
C ALA A 484 37.40 20.25 -17.09
N VAL A 485 37.33 18.91 -17.00
CA VAL A 485 38.28 18.11 -16.21
C VAL A 485 39.71 18.21 -16.77
N CYS A 486 39.86 18.30 -18.10
CA CYS A 486 41.17 18.43 -18.74
C CYS A 486 41.69 19.87 -18.80
N LYS A 487 40.88 20.88 -18.42
CA LYS A 487 41.29 22.30 -18.28
C LYS A 487 40.49 23.01 -17.18
N PRO A 488 40.87 22.86 -15.89
CA PRO A 488 40.53 23.85 -14.88
C PRO A 488 40.98 25.25 -15.34
N THR A 489 40.09 26.23 -15.29
CA THR A 489 40.40 27.63 -15.62
C THR A 489 41.09 28.30 -14.43
N GLY A 490 42.38 28.07 -14.29
CA GLY A 490 43.22 28.66 -13.24
C GLY A 490 44.69 28.25 -13.39
N SER A 491 45.57 29.03 -12.77
CA SER A 491 46.97 28.67 -12.55
C SER A 491 47.13 27.83 -11.27
N ASP A 492 48.32 27.29 -11.04
CA ASP A 492 48.66 26.60 -9.78
C ASP A 492 48.68 27.56 -8.56
N GLY A 493 48.62 28.89 -8.80
CA GLY A 493 48.34 29.89 -7.76
C GLY A 493 46.85 30.06 -7.46
N ASP A 494 45.98 29.83 -8.45
CA ASP A 494 44.53 29.83 -8.27
C ASP A 494 44.04 28.52 -7.62
N TYR A 495 44.80 27.43 -7.70
CA TYR A 495 44.55 26.16 -7.02
C TYR A 495 45.86 25.53 -6.52
N PRO A 496 46.36 25.89 -5.33
CA PRO A 496 47.62 25.36 -4.81
C PRO A 496 47.60 23.83 -4.68
N GLY A 497 48.49 23.16 -5.41
CA GLY A 497 48.57 21.70 -5.45
C GLY A 497 47.75 21.05 -6.58
N LEU A 498 47.09 21.83 -7.44
CA LEU A 498 46.43 21.33 -8.64
C LEU A 498 47.41 20.66 -9.59
N ALA A 499 48.61 21.21 -9.77
CA ALA A 499 49.67 20.56 -10.55
C ALA A 499 50.09 19.21 -9.92
N ALA A 500 50.12 19.11 -8.59
CA ALA A 500 50.43 17.85 -7.90
C ALA A 500 49.28 16.83 -8.05
N ALA A 501 48.02 17.26 -7.99
CA ALA A 501 46.85 16.42 -8.25
C ALA A 501 46.83 15.94 -9.71
N LEU A 502 47.03 16.82 -10.68
CA LEU A 502 47.10 16.49 -12.12
C LEU A 502 48.28 15.57 -12.47
N VAL A 503 49.39 15.62 -11.71
CA VAL A 503 50.53 14.70 -11.86
C VAL A 503 50.30 13.37 -11.12
N ALA A 504 49.49 13.35 -10.06
CA ALA A 504 49.06 12.13 -9.38
C ALA A 504 47.92 11.40 -10.13
N MET A 505 47.15 12.11 -10.96
CA MET A 505 46.16 11.53 -11.87
C MET A 505 46.87 10.75 -13.02
N PRO A 506 46.69 9.42 -13.14
CA PRO A 506 47.24 8.66 -14.26
C PRO A 506 46.42 8.90 -15.53
N ASP A 507 46.86 9.85 -16.36
CA ASP A 507 46.26 10.23 -17.65
C ASP A 507 44.73 10.36 -17.60
N ALA A 508 44.22 11.20 -16.69
CA ALA A 508 42.78 11.41 -16.51
C ALA A 508 42.08 11.78 -17.84
N CYS A 509 42.69 12.56 -18.73
CA CYS A 509 42.06 12.88 -20.02
C CYS A 509 41.93 11.66 -20.97
N THR A 510 42.77 10.63 -20.80
CA THR A 510 42.69 9.36 -21.55
C THR A 510 41.74 8.36 -20.89
N ARG A 511 41.63 8.36 -19.55
CA ARG A 511 40.73 7.47 -18.79
C ARG A 511 39.31 8.02 -18.61
N CYS A 512 39.10 9.32 -18.46
CA CYS A 512 37.76 9.92 -18.48
C CYS A 512 37.06 9.66 -19.83
N ALA A 513 37.79 9.71 -20.96
CA ALA A 513 37.30 9.25 -22.26
C ALA A 513 36.88 7.76 -22.32
N THR A 514 37.12 6.99 -21.25
CA THR A 514 36.64 5.61 -21.03
C THR A 514 35.76 5.43 -19.78
N LEU A 515 35.50 6.50 -19.02
CA LEU A 515 34.57 6.47 -17.88
C LEU A 515 33.13 6.60 -18.38
N ALA A 516 32.26 5.81 -17.75
CA ALA A 516 30.88 5.55 -18.16
C ALA A 516 29.84 6.39 -17.40
N GLU A 517 30.26 7.53 -16.84
CA GLU A 517 29.52 8.32 -15.85
C GLU A 517 29.75 9.81 -16.10
N ASP A 518 28.75 10.65 -15.80
CA ASP A 518 28.90 12.10 -15.84
C ASP A 518 29.74 12.57 -14.65
N CYS A 519 30.76 13.42 -14.88
CA CYS A 519 31.82 13.69 -13.91
C CYS A 519 32.17 15.18 -13.84
N TRP A 520 32.27 15.72 -12.63
CA TRP A 520 32.63 17.14 -12.41
C TRP A 520 33.47 17.34 -11.14
N LEU A 521 33.96 18.58 -10.99
CA LEU A 521 34.63 19.06 -9.79
C LEU A 521 33.81 20.21 -9.20
N VAL A 522 33.73 20.29 -7.87
CA VAL A 522 33.00 21.37 -7.17
C VAL A 522 33.73 22.70 -7.34
N PRO A 523 33.11 23.73 -7.96
CA PRO A 523 33.72 25.05 -8.10
C PRO A 523 33.73 25.82 -6.76
N GLY A 524 34.73 26.69 -6.59
CA GLY A 524 34.82 27.57 -5.41
C GLY A 524 35.55 28.87 -5.71
N SER A 525 35.08 29.97 -5.12
CA SER A 525 35.66 31.30 -5.26
C SER A 525 36.66 31.58 -4.15
N THR A 526 37.85 32.10 -4.49
CA THR A 526 38.87 32.46 -3.50
C THR A 526 38.52 33.80 -2.85
N HIS A 527 38.01 33.77 -1.61
CA HIS A 527 37.71 34.96 -0.83
C HIS A 527 38.88 35.28 0.11
N TYR A 528 39.54 36.41 -0.17
CA TYR A 528 40.64 36.93 0.65
C TYR A 528 40.08 37.72 1.84
N GLY A 529 40.40 37.28 3.06
CA GLY A 529 40.04 38.00 4.29
C GLY A 529 40.92 39.23 4.51
N CYS A 530 40.50 40.39 4.01
CA CYS A 530 41.19 41.65 4.23
C CYS A 530 41.04 42.15 5.68
N CYS A 531 42.00 41.84 6.55
CA CYS A 531 42.21 42.63 7.76
C CYS A 531 42.73 44.03 7.39
N HIS A 532 42.27 45.07 8.09
CA HIS A 532 42.64 46.46 7.82
C HIS A 532 44.01 46.85 8.42
N CYS A 533 44.97 45.92 8.41
CA CYS A 533 46.29 46.02 9.05
C CYS A 533 47.35 45.34 8.17
N ASP A 534 48.21 46.13 7.54
CA ASP A 534 49.51 45.80 6.93
C ASP A 534 49.67 44.41 6.26
N ASP A 535 49.28 44.32 4.98
CA ASP A 535 49.69 43.35 3.94
C ASP A 535 49.68 41.82 4.27
N ALA A 536 49.09 41.41 5.39
CA ALA A 536 48.95 40.01 5.76
C ALA A 536 47.60 39.41 5.31
N VAL A 537 47.64 38.53 4.30
CA VAL A 537 46.48 37.68 3.94
C VAL A 537 46.28 36.63 5.05
N ALA A 538 45.46 36.97 6.05
CA ALA A 538 45.35 36.22 7.30
C ALA A 538 44.44 34.97 7.22
N ASP A 539 43.49 34.95 6.27
CA ASP A 539 42.59 33.81 6.04
C ASP A 539 42.15 33.80 4.57
N VAL A 540 42.21 32.63 3.93
CA VAL A 540 41.80 32.41 2.53
C VAL A 540 40.68 31.39 2.53
N ARG A 541 39.43 31.88 2.51
CA ARG A 541 38.25 31.02 2.51
C ARG A 541 37.81 30.74 1.09
N ARG A 542 37.53 29.47 0.80
CA ARG A 542 36.92 29.02 -0.45
C ARG A 542 35.55 28.42 -0.14
N PRO A 543 34.52 29.24 0.13
CA PRO A 543 33.17 28.71 0.18
C PRO A 543 32.87 28.07 -1.19
N PRO A 544 32.22 26.89 -1.22
CA PRO A 544 31.72 26.34 -2.47
C PRO A 544 30.70 27.32 -3.07
N SER A 545 30.80 27.58 -4.37
CA SER A 545 29.71 28.23 -5.10
C SER A 545 28.56 27.24 -5.30
N ASP A 546 27.34 27.74 -5.55
CA ASP A 546 26.14 26.90 -5.71
C ASP A 546 26.40 25.72 -6.66
N THR A 547 26.24 24.50 -6.14
CA THR A 547 26.68 23.24 -6.77
C THR A 547 25.58 22.63 -7.63
N GLY A 548 24.71 23.48 -8.20
CA GLY A 548 23.58 23.15 -9.06
C GLY A 548 23.99 22.52 -10.40
N HIS A 549 24.60 21.34 -10.33
CA HIS A 549 25.04 20.57 -11.48
C HIS A 549 23.81 20.01 -12.21
N MET A 550 23.70 20.32 -13.49
CA MET A 550 22.59 19.88 -14.34
C MET A 550 23.03 18.63 -15.09
N LEU A 551 22.35 17.51 -14.85
CA LEU A 551 22.63 16.26 -15.57
C LEU A 551 22.34 16.43 -17.08
N PRO A 552 23.20 15.91 -17.96
CA PRO A 552 23.08 16.12 -19.41
C PRO A 552 21.96 15.29 -20.06
N ASP A 553 21.64 14.12 -19.48
CA ASP A 553 20.70 13.16 -20.05
C ASP A 553 19.31 13.25 -19.39
N THR A 554 18.26 13.27 -20.21
CA THR A 554 16.85 13.36 -19.77
C THR A 554 15.95 12.46 -20.64
N PRO A 555 14.75 12.05 -20.15
CA PRO A 555 14.21 12.24 -18.81
C PRO A 555 14.79 11.23 -17.81
N LEU A 556 15.19 11.73 -16.64
CA LEU A 556 15.62 10.90 -15.51
C LEU A 556 14.50 9.93 -15.08
N THR A 557 14.84 8.67 -14.83
CA THR A 557 13.94 7.65 -14.29
C THR A 557 13.60 7.95 -12.82
N TRP A 558 12.31 7.92 -12.47
CA TRP A 558 11.83 7.98 -11.09
C TRP A 558 11.12 6.66 -10.77
N ALA A 559 11.45 6.03 -9.65
CA ALA A 559 10.87 4.76 -9.26
C ALA A 559 10.62 4.70 -7.76
N GLU A 560 9.49 4.14 -7.35
CA GLU A 560 9.20 3.87 -5.94
C GLU A 560 10.09 2.74 -5.40
N PRO A 561 10.70 2.87 -4.20
CA PRO A 561 11.40 1.77 -3.55
C PRO A 561 10.49 0.54 -3.35
N LEU A 562 11.04 -0.67 -3.51
CA LEU A 562 10.27 -1.89 -3.29
C LEU A 562 10.04 -2.14 -1.79
N PRO A 563 8.79 -2.30 -1.33
CA PRO A 563 8.52 -2.77 0.04
C PRO A 563 8.94 -4.24 0.18
N PRO A 564 9.62 -4.62 1.29
CA PRO A 564 10.14 -5.98 1.49
C PRO A 564 9.01 -6.99 1.65
N HIS A 565 9.17 -8.17 1.07
CA HIS A 565 8.25 -9.31 1.13
C HIS A 565 6.80 -9.03 0.64
N ALA A 566 6.55 -7.87 0.01
CA ALA A 566 5.20 -7.46 -0.37
C ALA A 566 4.59 -8.29 -1.51
N PRO A 567 3.25 -8.49 -1.52
CA PRO A 567 2.51 -9.20 -2.58
C PRO A 567 2.43 -8.40 -3.89
N VAL A 568 2.12 -9.08 -5.00
CA VAL A 568 2.09 -8.49 -6.35
C VAL A 568 1.17 -7.27 -6.44
N CYS A 569 0.02 -7.28 -5.78
CA CYS A 569 -0.91 -6.15 -5.73
C CYS A 569 -0.22 -4.86 -5.23
N GLN A 570 0.63 -4.95 -4.21
CA GLN A 570 1.39 -3.82 -3.65
C GLN A 570 2.62 -3.48 -4.51
N LEU A 571 3.22 -4.48 -5.17
CA LEU A 571 4.29 -4.25 -6.17
C LEU A 571 3.77 -3.54 -7.43
N GLN A 572 2.46 -3.62 -7.73
CA GLN A 572 1.81 -2.89 -8.82
C GLN A 572 1.22 -1.53 -8.40
N ALA A 573 0.58 -1.46 -7.23
CA ALA A 573 -0.10 -0.29 -6.67
C ALA A 573 0.88 0.78 -6.15
N ARG A 574 1.55 1.47 -7.07
CA ARG A 574 2.51 2.54 -6.77
C ARG A 574 1.85 3.86 -6.41
N ASP A 575 2.54 4.64 -5.59
CA ASP A 575 2.33 6.09 -5.47
C ASP A 575 3.52 6.86 -6.10
N PRO A 576 3.31 7.63 -7.18
CA PRO A 576 4.33 8.51 -7.75
C PRO A 576 4.93 9.52 -6.75
N ARG A 577 4.24 9.88 -5.67
CA ARG A 577 4.77 10.76 -4.60
C ARG A 577 5.77 10.05 -3.66
N ARG A 578 5.89 8.73 -3.78
CA ARG A 578 6.92 7.88 -3.14
C ARG A 578 8.04 7.46 -4.12
N ALA A 579 8.02 7.97 -5.36
CA ALA A 579 9.09 7.71 -6.31
C ALA A 579 10.35 8.52 -5.96
N LEU A 580 11.51 7.86 -5.96
CA LEU A 580 12.82 8.49 -5.82
C LEU A 580 13.56 8.51 -7.17
N PRO A 581 14.41 9.53 -7.42
CA PRO A 581 15.17 9.62 -8.65
C PRO A 581 16.20 8.49 -8.68
N GLN A 582 16.21 7.73 -9.77
CA GLN A 582 17.07 6.57 -9.95
C GLN A 582 18.46 7.01 -10.41
N LEU A 583 19.24 7.46 -9.43
CA LEU A 583 20.54 8.09 -9.61
C LEU A 583 21.54 7.49 -8.60
N ALA A 584 22.69 7.03 -9.09
CA ALA A 584 23.85 6.78 -8.24
C ALA A 584 24.80 7.97 -8.34
N VAL A 585 25.06 8.67 -7.24
CA VAL A 585 26.06 9.73 -7.13
C VAL A 585 27.14 9.27 -6.17
N TYR A 586 28.40 9.53 -6.49
CA TYR A 586 29.54 9.38 -5.58
C TYR A 586 30.32 10.70 -5.55
N GLY A 587 30.83 11.12 -4.39
CA GLY A 587 31.49 12.42 -4.31
C GLY A 587 32.31 12.67 -3.05
N GLY A 588 33.44 13.35 -3.23
CA GLY A 588 34.47 13.63 -2.22
C GLY A 588 35.86 13.75 -2.86
N ALA A 589 36.92 13.47 -2.10
CA ALA A 589 38.28 13.49 -2.63
C ALA A 589 38.48 12.41 -3.72
N LEU A 590 38.94 12.81 -4.92
CA LEU A 590 39.05 11.94 -6.11
C LEU A 590 39.73 10.59 -5.84
N ALA A 591 40.83 10.57 -5.07
CA ALA A 591 41.60 9.37 -4.78
C ALA A 591 40.86 8.37 -3.86
N ASP A 592 39.92 8.86 -3.05
CA ASP A 592 39.09 8.03 -2.17
C ASP A 592 37.77 7.62 -2.85
N VAL A 593 37.25 8.43 -3.77
CA VAL A 593 36.06 8.14 -4.58
C VAL A 593 36.35 7.08 -5.64
N LEU A 594 37.41 7.24 -6.46
CA LEU A 594 37.71 6.34 -7.59
C LEU A 594 38.85 5.35 -7.29
N VAL A 595 38.57 4.36 -6.44
CA VAL A 595 39.51 3.27 -6.15
C VAL A 595 39.68 2.39 -7.38
N ALA A 596 40.91 2.28 -7.88
CA ALA A 596 41.29 1.53 -9.10
C ALA A 596 40.58 1.94 -10.42
N GLY A 597 39.75 2.99 -10.40
CA GLY A 597 38.90 3.42 -11.52
C GLY A 597 37.43 3.00 -11.41
N THR A 598 37.00 2.48 -10.26
CA THR A 598 35.59 2.22 -9.92
C THR A 598 35.16 3.08 -8.73
N PRO A 599 33.93 3.64 -8.70
CA PRO A 599 33.42 4.36 -7.54
C PRO A 599 33.32 3.46 -6.29
N ASP A 600 33.88 3.91 -5.17
CA ASP A 600 33.78 3.22 -3.88
C ASP A 600 32.41 3.48 -3.23
N PRO A 601 31.61 2.44 -2.90
CA PRO A 601 30.30 2.58 -2.28
C PRO A 601 30.26 3.39 -0.98
N ARG A 602 31.40 3.53 -0.26
CA ARG A 602 31.51 4.35 0.96
C ARG A 602 31.38 5.85 0.67
N TRP A 603 31.62 6.29 -0.56
CA TRP A 603 31.49 7.68 -1.01
C TRP A 603 30.20 7.95 -1.78
N ARG A 604 29.25 7.00 -1.76
CA ARG A 604 27.92 7.18 -2.34
C ARG A 604 27.15 8.27 -1.60
N TRP A 605 26.48 9.12 -2.35
CA TRP A 605 25.44 10.03 -1.89
C TRP A 605 24.06 9.40 -2.18
N LEU A 606 23.13 9.50 -1.23
CA LEU A 606 21.80 8.91 -1.35
C LEU A 606 20.78 9.96 -1.85
N PRO A 607 19.95 9.64 -2.85
CA PRO A 607 18.89 10.52 -3.29
C PRO A 607 17.79 10.61 -2.22
N GLN A 608 17.41 11.84 -1.86
CA GLN A 608 16.31 12.14 -0.95
C GLN A 608 15.27 13.06 -1.62
N TYR A 609 14.05 13.08 -1.07
CA TYR A 609 13.00 14.02 -1.51
C TYR A 609 13.30 15.47 -1.12
N ASP A 610 13.92 15.64 0.04
CA ASP A 610 14.29 16.90 0.68
C ASP A 610 15.44 16.64 1.68
N LEU A 611 15.97 17.69 2.32
CA LEU A 611 17.07 17.59 3.29
C LEU A 611 16.66 17.98 4.72
N LEU A 612 15.36 18.11 5.02
CA LEU A 612 14.90 18.69 6.29
C LEU A 612 15.23 17.78 7.50
N GLU A 613 15.30 16.47 7.26
CA GLU A 613 15.67 15.45 8.26
C GLU A 613 17.15 15.03 8.18
N SER A 614 17.96 15.69 7.34
CA SER A 614 19.37 15.32 7.10
C SER A 614 20.32 16.02 8.07
N GLY A 615 21.17 15.26 8.74
CA GLY A 615 22.24 15.79 9.59
C GLY A 615 23.36 16.48 8.79
N PRO A 616 24.26 17.23 9.44
CA PRO A 616 25.29 18.02 8.77
C PRO A 616 26.37 17.18 8.08
N ASP A 617 26.52 15.91 8.45
CA ASP A 617 27.45 14.96 7.82
C ASP A 617 26.77 14.01 6.81
N ASP A 618 25.43 14.07 6.68
CA ASP A 618 24.67 13.13 5.85
C ASP A 618 24.89 13.40 4.36
N ARG A 619 25.40 12.39 3.64
CA ARG A 619 25.67 12.43 2.19
C ARG A 619 24.38 12.29 1.39
N HIS A 620 23.51 13.30 1.48
CA HIS A 620 22.21 13.35 0.83
C HIS A 620 22.18 14.36 -0.31
N VAL A 621 21.53 13.99 -1.42
CA VAL A 621 21.35 14.82 -2.60
C VAL A 621 19.88 14.85 -2.99
N VAL A 622 19.38 16.01 -3.42
CA VAL A 622 18.01 16.18 -3.89
C VAL A 622 18.03 16.59 -5.35
N VAL A 623 17.31 15.87 -6.19
CA VAL A 623 17.10 16.27 -7.59
C VAL A 623 15.96 17.30 -7.65
N GLU A 624 16.15 18.38 -8.40
CA GLU A 624 15.12 19.37 -8.73
C GLU A 624 14.92 19.37 -10.26
N ILE A 625 13.72 19.04 -10.74
CA ILE A 625 13.39 19.08 -12.17
C ILE A 625 12.86 20.48 -12.51
N ASP A 626 13.36 21.08 -13.59
CA ASP A 626 12.92 22.38 -14.08
C ASP A 626 11.76 22.30 -15.08
N ASP A 627 11.44 23.42 -15.72
CA ASP A 627 10.33 23.55 -16.68
C ASP A 627 10.64 22.94 -18.06
N ASP A 628 11.93 22.75 -18.40
CA ASP A 628 12.38 22.10 -19.64
C ASP A 628 12.63 20.58 -19.43
N GLY A 629 12.55 20.10 -18.17
CA GLY A 629 12.74 18.70 -17.79
C GLY A 629 14.18 18.32 -17.43
N ALA A 630 15.07 19.31 -17.30
CA ALA A 630 16.46 19.07 -16.89
C ALA A 630 16.55 18.82 -15.37
N ALA A 631 17.49 17.95 -14.98
CA ALA A 631 17.64 17.48 -13.61
C ALA A 631 18.83 18.15 -12.91
N HIS A 632 18.52 19.07 -12.00
CA HIS A 632 19.50 19.83 -11.21
C HIS A 632 19.78 19.14 -9.88
N LEU A 633 21.04 18.93 -9.55
CA LEU A 633 21.47 18.33 -8.28
C LEU A 633 21.64 19.41 -7.22
N ARG A 634 20.93 19.29 -6.10
CA ARG A 634 21.06 20.18 -4.95
C ARG A 634 21.51 19.40 -3.72
N PHE A 635 22.69 19.76 -3.21
CA PHE A 635 23.31 19.17 -2.04
C PHE A 635 22.97 19.94 -0.75
N GLY A 636 23.59 19.56 0.37
CA GLY A 636 23.42 20.22 1.66
C GLY A 636 24.27 21.48 1.85
N ASP A 637 23.99 22.20 2.93
CA ASP A 637 24.66 23.44 3.32
C ASP A 637 25.59 23.30 4.54
N GLY A 638 25.76 22.08 5.06
CA GLY A 638 26.52 21.80 6.28
C GLY A 638 25.71 21.96 7.57
N VAL A 639 24.41 22.22 7.45
CA VAL A 639 23.41 22.13 8.54
C VAL A 639 22.35 21.10 8.19
N LEU A 640 21.83 21.15 6.96
CA LEU A 640 20.83 20.23 6.40
C LEU A 640 21.47 19.40 5.27
N GLY A 641 22.12 18.29 5.64
CA GLY A 641 22.96 17.50 4.74
C GLY A 641 24.38 18.05 4.59
N ALA A 642 25.30 17.16 4.20
CA ALA A 642 26.70 17.47 3.94
C ALA A 642 26.87 18.47 2.79
N GLN A 643 27.77 19.43 2.99
CA GLN A 643 28.16 20.42 1.99
C GLN A 643 29.37 19.92 1.19
N PRO A 644 29.27 19.77 -0.15
CA PRO A 644 30.43 19.51 -1.02
C PRO A 644 31.49 20.60 -0.89
N GLN A 645 32.76 20.23 -0.79
CA GLN A 645 33.87 21.18 -0.61
C GLN A 645 34.47 21.57 -1.96
N ALA A 646 34.98 22.80 -2.06
CA ALA A 646 35.61 23.31 -3.28
C ALA A 646 36.81 22.43 -3.70
N GLY A 647 36.71 21.78 -4.87
CA GLY A 647 37.69 20.81 -5.37
C GLY A 647 37.34 19.33 -5.13
N ASP A 648 36.23 19.00 -4.45
CA ASP A 648 35.71 17.63 -4.44
C ASP A 648 35.36 17.17 -5.86
N PHE A 649 35.65 15.90 -6.15
CA PHE A 649 35.25 15.20 -7.38
C PHE A 649 33.92 14.49 -7.17
N PHE A 650 33.05 14.58 -8.15
CA PHE A 650 31.78 13.87 -8.20
C PHE A 650 31.63 13.10 -9.50
N CYS A 651 31.01 11.91 -9.43
CA CYS A 651 30.49 11.20 -10.58
C CYS A 651 29.01 10.79 -10.36
N ALA A 652 28.25 10.78 -11.45
CA ALA A 652 26.83 10.46 -11.47
C ALA A 652 26.49 9.47 -12.61
N ALA A 653 25.75 8.42 -12.24
CA ALA A 653 25.19 7.43 -13.16
C ALA A 653 23.64 7.48 -13.08
N PRO A 654 22.98 8.25 -13.96
CA PRO A 654 21.51 8.29 -14.03
C PRO A 654 20.94 7.06 -14.72
N ARG A 655 19.74 6.64 -14.31
CA ARG A 655 18.84 5.86 -15.17
C ARG A 655 17.97 6.80 -15.99
N ILE A 656 17.81 6.53 -17.28
CA ILE A 656 17.09 7.36 -18.25
C ILE A 656 15.91 6.58 -18.82
N GLY A 657 14.75 7.24 -18.90
CA GLY A 657 13.48 6.67 -19.33
C GLY A 657 12.46 6.67 -18.19
N ASN A 658 11.37 7.41 -18.36
CA ASN A 658 10.36 7.63 -17.32
C ASN A 658 8.95 7.73 -17.94
N GLY A 659 7.91 7.64 -17.10
CA GLY A 659 6.54 7.92 -17.49
C GLY A 659 5.92 6.93 -18.49
N PRO A 660 4.89 7.36 -19.25
CA PRO A 660 3.97 6.45 -19.91
C PRO A 660 4.53 5.70 -21.12
N ALA A 661 5.72 6.08 -21.63
CA ALA A 661 6.40 5.33 -22.69
C ALA A 661 6.69 3.88 -22.29
N GLY A 662 6.89 3.61 -20.99
CA GLY A 662 7.08 2.26 -20.46
C GLY A 662 5.77 1.44 -20.34
N ASN A 663 4.60 1.98 -20.64
CA ASN A 663 3.33 1.24 -20.55
C ASN A 663 3.08 0.39 -21.81
N VAL A 664 3.96 -0.59 -22.06
CA VAL A 664 3.87 -1.48 -23.24
C VAL A 664 2.88 -2.62 -23.03
N GLY A 665 2.37 -3.14 -24.15
CA GLY A 665 1.40 -4.24 -24.16
C GLY A 665 1.94 -5.55 -23.58
N ARG A 666 1.05 -6.53 -23.47
CA ARG A 666 1.42 -7.94 -23.25
C ARG A 666 2.37 -8.39 -24.37
N ASP A 667 3.24 -9.34 -24.05
CA ASP A 667 4.08 -10.07 -25.00
C ASP A 667 4.95 -9.16 -25.91
N SER A 668 5.33 -7.99 -25.41
CA SER A 668 6.07 -6.93 -26.12
C SER A 668 7.54 -6.83 -25.71
N ILE A 669 7.87 -7.19 -24.46
CA ILE A 669 9.23 -7.36 -23.96
C ILE A 669 9.69 -8.76 -24.37
N VAL A 670 10.42 -8.84 -25.49
CA VAL A 670 10.75 -10.10 -26.18
C VAL A 670 12.24 -10.32 -26.43
N TRP A 671 13.09 -9.34 -26.12
CA TRP A 671 14.55 -9.48 -26.25
C TRP A 671 15.25 -9.42 -24.90
N LEU A 672 16.31 -10.21 -24.75
CA LEU A 672 17.23 -10.17 -23.61
C LEU A 672 18.64 -9.86 -24.12
N ALA A 673 19.36 -8.98 -23.45
CA ALA A 673 20.76 -8.69 -23.70
C ALA A 673 21.57 -8.65 -22.40
N LEU A 674 22.90 -8.67 -22.50
CA LEU A 674 23.79 -8.40 -21.37
C LEU A 674 24.42 -7.00 -21.46
N LYS A 675 24.61 -6.33 -20.32
CA LYS A 675 25.41 -5.10 -20.21
C LYS A 675 26.91 -5.36 -20.46
N SER A 676 27.37 -6.61 -20.32
CA SER A 676 28.72 -7.08 -20.61
C SER A 676 28.80 -8.61 -20.75
N GLY A 677 29.69 -9.09 -21.63
CA GLY A 677 29.83 -10.51 -21.94
C GLY A 677 28.91 -10.97 -23.08
N ALA A 678 28.72 -12.28 -23.20
CA ALA A 678 27.80 -12.89 -24.16
C ALA A 678 27.14 -14.13 -23.51
N LEU A 679 25.85 -14.33 -23.76
CA LEU A 679 25.07 -15.43 -23.19
C LEU A 679 24.72 -16.44 -24.29
N SER A 680 25.29 -17.65 -24.21
CA SER A 680 25.00 -18.75 -25.13
C SER A 680 24.04 -19.72 -24.45
N ALA A 681 22.76 -19.38 -24.44
CA ALA A 681 21.69 -20.15 -23.80
C ALA A 681 20.41 -20.10 -24.65
N ASP A 682 19.58 -21.13 -24.51
CA ASP A 682 18.20 -21.13 -24.98
C ASP A 682 17.33 -20.42 -23.95
N LEU A 683 17.12 -19.11 -24.13
CA LEU A 683 16.33 -18.25 -23.24
C LEU A 683 15.35 -17.41 -24.05
N VAL A 684 14.07 -17.57 -23.74
CA VAL A 684 12.97 -16.87 -24.40
C VAL A 684 12.26 -15.97 -23.37
N PRO A 685 12.52 -14.65 -23.37
CA PRO A 685 11.81 -13.71 -22.51
C PRO A 685 10.44 -13.34 -23.09
N ARG A 686 9.48 -13.07 -22.21
CA ARG A 686 8.12 -12.60 -22.52
C ARG A 686 7.55 -11.85 -21.32
N ASN A 687 6.71 -10.83 -21.51
CA ASN A 687 5.86 -10.29 -20.44
C ASN A 687 4.38 -10.71 -20.62
N PRO A 688 3.89 -11.76 -19.94
CA PRO A 688 2.49 -12.20 -20.12
C PRO A 688 1.47 -11.14 -19.72
N LEU A 689 1.82 -10.29 -18.73
CA LEU A 689 1.10 -9.11 -18.30
C LEU A 689 1.64 -7.84 -18.99
N PRO A 690 0.80 -6.82 -19.27
CA PRO A 690 1.28 -5.56 -19.81
C PRO A 690 2.17 -4.84 -18.80
N ALA A 691 3.15 -4.08 -19.30
CA ALA A 691 3.88 -3.14 -18.45
C ALA A 691 2.97 -1.97 -18.10
N SER A 692 2.98 -1.53 -16.83
CA SER A 692 1.94 -0.63 -16.32
C SER A 692 2.47 0.42 -15.36
N GLY A 693 1.64 1.46 -15.15
CA GLY A 693 1.81 2.50 -14.12
C GLY A 693 3.04 3.40 -14.28
N GLY A 694 3.62 3.48 -15.48
CA GLY A 694 4.44 4.62 -15.86
C GLY A 694 3.56 5.87 -15.95
N THR A 695 3.84 6.89 -15.14
CA THR A 695 3.02 8.10 -14.98
C THR A 695 3.81 9.36 -15.29
N VAL A 696 3.14 10.36 -15.87
CA VAL A 696 3.76 11.67 -16.17
C VAL A 696 4.10 12.44 -14.88
N PRO A 697 5.06 13.39 -14.94
CA PRO A 697 5.25 14.39 -13.90
C PRO A 697 3.96 15.15 -13.60
N GLU A 698 3.74 15.51 -12.33
CA GLU A 698 2.53 16.21 -11.90
C GLU A 698 2.45 17.62 -12.52
N SER A 699 1.27 18.05 -12.96
CA SER A 699 1.11 19.37 -13.56
C SER A 699 1.06 20.48 -12.50
N LEU A 700 1.50 21.68 -12.87
CA LEU A 700 1.45 22.84 -11.98
C LEU A 700 0.01 23.24 -11.59
N ALA A 701 -0.99 22.84 -12.38
CA ALA A 701 -2.40 23.08 -12.09
C ALA A 701 -2.90 22.14 -10.97
N GLU A 702 -2.56 20.86 -11.04
CA GLU A 702 -2.89 19.85 -10.01
C GLU A 702 -2.24 20.19 -8.67
N VAL A 703 -0.94 20.52 -8.66
CA VAL A 703 -0.23 20.89 -7.43
C VAL A 703 -0.85 22.12 -6.75
N LYS A 704 -1.24 23.14 -7.54
CA LYS A 704 -1.93 24.33 -7.03
C LYS A 704 -3.33 24.05 -6.48
N LEU A 705 -4.02 23.04 -7.01
CA LEU A 705 -5.34 22.61 -6.55
C LEU A 705 -5.25 21.76 -5.28
N TYR A 706 -4.33 20.79 -5.24
CA TYR A 706 -4.27 19.77 -4.19
C TYR A 706 -3.43 20.18 -2.98
N ALA A 707 -2.29 20.87 -3.16
CA ALA A 707 -1.40 21.21 -2.04
C ALA A 707 -2.08 22.02 -0.90
N PRO A 708 -2.95 23.02 -1.18
CA PRO A 708 -3.68 23.72 -0.12
C PRO A 708 -4.69 22.85 0.65
N GLY A 709 -5.18 21.77 0.03
CA GLY A 709 -6.12 20.83 0.66
C GLY A 709 -5.42 19.71 1.44
N ALA A 710 -4.24 19.28 1.00
CA ALA A 710 -3.53 18.12 1.54
C ALA A 710 -3.24 18.21 3.04
N PHE A 711 -2.86 19.39 3.54
CA PHE A 711 -2.63 19.65 4.97
C PHE A 711 -3.87 19.33 5.85
N ARG A 712 -5.08 19.47 5.30
CA ARG A 712 -6.34 19.13 6.00
C ARG A 712 -6.69 17.65 5.90
N ALA A 713 -6.31 16.98 4.80
CA ALA A 713 -6.60 15.57 4.58
C ALA A 713 -5.68 14.65 5.39
N ASN A 714 -4.38 14.97 5.42
CA ASN A 714 -3.35 14.23 6.14
C ASN A 714 -2.58 15.15 7.08
N PRO A 715 -3.17 15.56 8.23
CA PRO A 715 -2.44 16.33 9.24
C PRO A 715 -1.28 15.50 9.81
N LEU A 716 -0.08 16.07 9.78
CA LEU A 716 1.17 15.47 10.26
C LEU A 716 1.66 16.08 11.60
N ARG A 717 0.89 16.99 12.19
CA ARG A 717 1.28 17.81 13.36
C ARG A 717 0.04 18.38 14.05
N ALA A 718 0.08 18.46 15.37
CA ALA A 718 -1.03 18.86 16.23
C ALA A 718 -0.84 20.29 16.75
N ILE A 719 -1.70 21.21 16.31
CA ILE A 719 -1.60 22.66 16.51
C ILE A 719 -2.71 23.19 17.42
N VAL A 720 -3.95 22.73 17.24
CA VAL A 720 -5.09 23.01 18.12
C VAL A 720 -5.42 21.80 19.00
N ALA A 721 -6.19 21.99 20.06
CA ALA A 721 -6.56 20.91 20.99
C ALA A 721 -7.23 19.72 20.28
N ASP A 722 -8.18 20.01 19.38
CA ASP A 722 -8.93 19.00 18.63
C ASP A 722 -8.03 18.10 17.77
N ASP A 723 -6.85 18.57 17.35
CA ASP A 723 -5.87 17.74 16.63
C ASP A 723 -5.35 16.61 17.55
N TYR A 724 -5.02 16.92 18.80
CA TYR A 724 -4.54 15.92 19.77
C TYR A 724 -5.62 14.88 20.09
N ALA A 725 -6.88 15.32 20.22
CA ALA A 725 -8.03 14.42 20.37
C ALA A 725 -8.21 13.52 19.14
N MET A 726 -8.16 14.08 17.93
CA MET A 726 -8.21 13.33 16.67
C MET A 726 -7.07 12.31 16.54
N PHE A 727 -5.83 12.68 16.89
CA PHE A 727 -4.69 11.75 16.83
C PHE A 727 -4.80 10.63 17.88
N ALA A 728 -5.30 10.92 19.09
CA ALA A 728 -5.54 9.93 20.12
C ALA A 728 -6.64 8.94 19.71
N ALA A 729 -7.75 9.43 19.15
CA ALA A 729 -8.89 8.65 18.68
C ALA A 729 -8.58 7.70 17.50
N ARG A 730 -7.34 7.67 16.99
CA ARG A 730 -6.86 6.64 16.05
C ARG A 730 -6.54 5.30 16.73
N ALA A 731 -6.46 5.26 18.07
CA ALA A 731 -6.26 4.02 18.82
C ALA A 731 -7.59 3.26 18.95
N PRO A 732 -7.73 2.04 18.38
CA PRO A 732 -8.99 1.30 18.36
C PRO A 732 -9.46 0.81 19.75
N GLU A 733 -8.62 0.91 20.78
CA GLU A 733 -9.00 0.63 22.17
C GLU A 733 -9.79 1.78 22.85
N LEU A 734 -9.97 2.93 22.17
CA LEU A 734 -10.71 4.08 22.68
C LEU A 734 -12.12 4.18 22.09
N GLN A 735 -13.08 4.50 22.94
CA GLN A 735 -14.39 4.99 22.55
C GLN A 735 -14.35 6.48 22.16
N GLY A 736 -13.50 7.27 22.82
CA GLY A 736 -13.40 8.70 22.58
C GLY A 736 -12.12 9.33 23.14
N ALA A 737 -11.85 10.54 22.68
CA ALA A 737 -10.80 11.41 23.20
C ALA A 737 -11.25 12.87 23.10
N ALA A 738 -10.80 13.68 24.06
CA ALA A 738 -10.94 15.13 24.08
C ALA A 738 -9.63 15.74 24.59
N ALA A 739 -9.37 17.01 24.30
CA ALA A 739 -8.12 17.65 24.73
C ALA A 739 -8.30 19.14 25.04
N ALA A 740 -7.34 19.70 25.76
CA ALA A 740 -7.19 21.12 26.03
C ALA A 740 -5.71 21.53 25.90
N LEU A 741 -5.47 22.79 25.51
CA LEU A 741 -4.14 23.40 25.61
C LEU A 741 -4.12 24.30 26.85
N GLU A 742 -3.54 23.80 27.94
CA GLU A 742 -3.50 24.50 29.23
C GLU A 742 -2.10 25.03 29.54
N TRP A 743 -2.02 26.04 30.41
CA TRP A 743 -0.76 26.64 30.87
C TRP A 743 -0.40 26.09 32.25
N SER A 744 0.69 25.33 32.33
CA SER A 744 1.17 24.66 33.56
C SER A 744 1.74 25.62 34.63
N GLY A 745 1.71 26.93 34.37
CA GLY A 745 2.40 27.96 35.13
C GLY A 745 3.78 28.31 34.57
N SER A 746 4.41 27.42 33.79
CA SER A 746 5.76 27.61 33.23
C SER A 746 5.90 27.24 31.75
N TRP A 747 5.01 26.39 31.21
CA TRP A 747 4.93 26.05 29.78
C TRP A 747 3.49 25.68 29.40
N TYR A 748 3.24 25.38 28.13
CA TYR A 748 1.95 24.83 27.70
C TYR A 748 1.96 23.30 27.74
N ALA A 749 0.85 22.69 28.13
CA ALA A 749 0.61 21.26 28.03
C ALA A 749 -0.61 21.01 27.13
N ALA A 750 -0.51 20.02 26.26
CA ALA A 750 -1.65 19.37 25.65
C ALA A 750 -2.15 18.30 26.64
N ASP A 751 -3.18 18.67 27.41
CA ASP A 751 -3.90 17.74 28.27
C ASP A 751 -4.88 16.94 27.40
N VAL A 752 -4.69 15.62 27.32
CA VAL A 752 -5.52 14.74 26.50
C VAL A 752 -6.24 13.74 27.39
N VAL A 753 -7.56 13.86 27.43
CA VAL A 753 -8.45 12.99 28.19
C VAL A 753 -9.00 11.92 27.26
N VAL A 754 -8.88 10.65 27.66
CA VAL A 754 -9.29 9.50 26.85
C VAL A 754 -10.29 8.59 27.58
N ASP A 755 -11.23 8.07 26.80
CA ASP A 755 -12.35 7.21 27.21
C ASP A 755 -12.15 5.81 26.58
N PRO A 756 -11.70 4.80 27.35
CA PRO A 756 -11.39 3.47 26.82
C PRO A 756 -12.64 2.61 26.63
N LEU A 757 -12.72 1.86 25.52
CA LEU A 757 -13.91 1.04 25.25
C LEU A 757 -14.07 -0.09 26.28
N GLY A 758 -15.29 -0.26 26.79
CA GLY A 758 -15.70 -1.31 27.73
C GLY A 758 -15.15 -1.14 29.15
N ARG A 759 -14.65 0.04 29.55
CA ARG A 759 -14.17 0.31 30.92
C ARG A 759 -14.02 1.81 31.22
N GLU A 760 -14.33 2.20 32.45
CA GLU A 760 -14.13 3.57 32.93
C GLU A 760 -12.64 3.87 33.29
N SER A 761 -11.87 2.85 33.66
CA SER A 761 -10.49 3.00 34.11
C SER A 761 -9.46 2.87 33.00
N LEU A 762 -8.70 3.95 32.75
CA LEU A 762 -7.61 3.99 31.78
C LEU A 762 -6.40 3.14 32.21
N PRO A 763 -6.02 2.08 31.48
CA PRO A 763 -4.84 1.29 31.83
C PRO A 763 -3.55 2.08 31.58
N ALA A 764 -2.67 2.14 32.58
CA ALA A 764 -1.40 2.90 32.50
C ALA A 764 -0.43 2.44 31.38
N GLY A 765 -0.66 1.27 30.78
CA GLY A 765 0.03 0.83 29.55
C GLY A 765 -0.53 1.49 28.28
N LEU A 766 -1.85 1.66 28.19
CA LEU A 766 -2.54 2.31 27.07
C LEU A 766 -2.24 3.81 27.06
N ALA A 767 -2.38 4.49 28.20
CA ALA A 767 -2.02 5.92 28.36
C ALA A 767 -0.60 6.22 27.87
N ARG A 768 0.36 5.33 28.17
CA ARG A 768 1.76 5.47 27.76
C ARG A 768 1.96 5.27 26.26
N ARG A 769 1.22 4.36 25.62
CA ARG A 769 1.23 4.21 24.14
C ARG A 769 0.71 5.47 23.47
N ILE A 770 -0.47 5.94 23.88
CA ILE A 770 -1.13 7.13 23.32
C ILE A 770 -0.22 8.35 23.47
N ARG A 771 0.36 8.57 24.66
CA ARG A 771 1.32 9.68 24.86
C ARG A 771 2.54 9.57 23.95
N ALA A 772 3.15 8.39 23.83
CA ALA A 772 4.32 8.20 22.96
C ALA A 772 3.99 8.39 21.47
N GLN A 773 2.76 8.10 21.04
CA GLN A 773 2.27 8.39 19.69
C GLN A 773 2.03 9.90 19.50
N LEU A 774 1.42 10.58 20.46
CA LEU A 774 1.16 12.03 20.41
C LEU A 774 2.43 12.87 20.48
N GLU A 775 3.48 12.41 21.18
CA GLU A 775 4.81 13.05 21.22
C GLU A 775 5.42 13.22 19.82
N HIS A 776 5.09 12.37 18.84
CA HIS A 776 5.54 12.53 17.45
C HIS A 776 4.83 13.70 16.73
N TYR A 777 3.58 14.00 17.09
CA TYR A 777 2.77 15.05 16.47
C TYR A 777 2.85 16.39 17.21
N ARG A 778 3.44 16.45 18.41
CA ARG A 778 3.29 17.59 19.32
C ARG A 778 3.93 18.87 18.79
N ARG A 779 3.37 19.99 19.21
CA ARG A 779 3.95 21.32 19.01
C ARG A 779 5.21 21.50 19.87
N ILE A 780 6.28 22.02 19.27
CA ILE A 780 7.53 22.32 20.00
C ILE A 780 7.26 23.24 21.20
N GLY A 781 7.87 22.90 22.35
CA GLY A 781 7.66 23.63 23.61
C GLY A 781 6.28 23.44 24.24
N HIS A 782 5.50 22.43 23.81
CA HIS A 782 4.33 21.93 24.53
C HIS A 782 4.63 20.50 24.98
N ASP A 783 4.30 20.14 26.22
CA ASP A 783 4.35 18.74 26.68
C ASP A 783 3.00 18.05 26.41
N VAL A 784 2.97 16.71 26.33
CA VAL A 784 1.72 15.95 26.19
C VAL A 784 1.44 15.15 27.45
N GLU A 785 0.27 15.36 28.06
CA GLU A 785 -0.26 14.52 29.13
C GLU A 785 -1.45 13.71 28.63
N VAL A 786 -1.65 12.51 29.22
CA VAL A 786 -2.76 11.61 28.85
C VAL A 786 -3.39 11.05 30.11
N HIS A 787 -4.65 11.40 30.34
CA HIS A 787 -5.42 11.11 31.55
C HIS A 787 -6.75 10.42 31.24
N ALA A 788 -7.40 9.85 32.25
CA ALA A 788 -8.72 9.22 32.13
C ALA A 788 -9.84 10.28 32.03
N ALA A 789 -10.99 9.88 31.50
CA ALA A 789 -12.22 10.66 31.54
C ALA A 789 -12.60 11.10 32.97
N CYS A 790 -13.08 12.35 33.09
CA CYS A 790 -13.60 12.85 34.36
C CYS A 790 -15.07 12.42 34.50
N TYR A 791 -15.34 11.38 35.30
CA TYR A 791 -16.70 10.93 35.58
C TYR A 791 -17.36 11.90 36.57
N VAL A 792 -18.48 12.50 36.14
CA VAL A 792 -19.25 13.49 36.88
C VAL A 792 -20.51 12.84 37.43
N PRO A 793 -20.59 12.55 38.73
CA PRO A 793 -21.76 11.93 39.34
C PRO A 793 -22.97 12.85 39.24
N LEU A 794 -24.10 12.31 38.76
CA LEU A 794 -25.36 13.05 38.63
C LEU A 794 -26.38 12.60 39.69
N ARG A 795 -27.25 13.52 40.08
CA ARG A 795 -28.36 13.25 41.01
C ARG A 795 -29.70 13.46 40.31
N ILE A 796 -30.34 12.33 39.99
CA ILE A 796 -31.53 12.27 39.15
C ILE A 796 -32.73 11.80 39.99
N ALA A 797 -33.88 12.44 39.80
CA ALA A 797 -35.13 12.00 40.41
C ALA A 797 -36.28 12.06 39.40
N LEU A 798 -37.06 10.99 39.33
CA LEU A 798 -38.17 10.79 38.40
C LEU A 798 -39.44 10.47 39.19
N PHE A 799 -40.55 11.15 38.90
CA PHE A 799 -41.88 10.71 39.29
C PHE A 799 -42.48 9.88 38.16
N VAL A 800 -43.00 8.69 38.46
CA VAL A 800 -43.59 7.77 37.47
C VAL A 800 -44.98 7.33 37.93
N CYS A 801 -45.98 7.60 37.10
CA CYS A 801 -47.34 7.14 37.31
C CYS A 801 -47.54 5.79 36.60
N VAL A 802 -47.80 4.75 37.39
CA VAL A 802 -48.05 3.37 36.94
C VAL A 802 -49.53 3.17 36.64
N ARG A 803 -49.85 2.49 35.53
CA ARG A 803 -51.22 2.18 35.13
C ARG A 803 -51.88 1.18 36.10
N PRO A 804 -53.19 1.30 36.43
CA PRO A 804 -53.84 0.48 37.46
C PRO A 804 -53.76 -1.04 37.27
N ASP A 805 -53.60 -1.51 36.03
CA ASP A 805 -53.53 -2.94 35.71
C ASP A 805 -52.15 -3.57 36.02
N PHE A 806 -51.13 -2.74 36.30
CA PHE A 806 -49.74 -3.14 36.47
C PHE A 806 -49.28 -3.08 37.93
N LEU A 807 -48.51 -4.08 38.35
CA LEU A 807 -47.91 -4.11 39.68
C LEU A 807 -46.77 -3.10 39.78
N VAL A 808 -46.79 -2.24 40.80
CA VAL A 808 -45.79 -1.18 40.99
C VAL A 808 -44.36 -1.74 41.01
N ALA A 809 -44.12 -2.85 41.72
CA ALA A 809 -42.81 -3.49 41.83
C ALA A 809 -42.26 -4.03 40.49
N HIS A 810 -43.12 -4.43 39.55
CA HIS A 810 -42.67 -4.89 38.22
C HIS A 810 -42.16 -3.72 37.37
N VAL A 811 -42.82 -2.55 37.47
CA VAL A 811 -42.39 -1.34 36.78
C VAL A 811 -41.14 -0.75 37.43
N GLU A 812 -40.97 -0.85 38.75
CA GLU A 812 -39.72 -0.48 39.42
C GLU A 812 -38.53 -1.33 38.94
N ALA A 813 -38.71 -2.65 38.85
CA ALA A 813 -37.67 -3.55 38.35
C ALA A 813 -37.28 -3.21 36.89
N ALA A 814 -38.27 -2.95 36.02
CA ALA A 814 -38.03 -2.54 34.64
C ALA A 814 -37.34 -1.16 34.54
N LEU A 815 -37.64 -0.21 35.42
CA LEU A 815 -36.95 1.09 35.50
C LEU A 815 -35.48 0.91 35.91
N ARG A 816 -35.21 0.09 36.94
CA ARG A 816 -33.84 -0.20 37.41
C ARG A 816 -32.99 -0.90 36.35
N ASP A 817 -33.55 -1.87 35.62
CA ASP A 817 -32.90 -2.52 34.47
C ASP A 817 -32.62 -1.51 33.34
N ARG A 818 -33.63 -0.72 32.94
CA ARG A 818 -33.53 0.24 31.83
C ARG A 818 -32.48 1.33 32.06
N PHE A 819 -32.33 1.80 33.30
CA PHE A 819 -31.38 2.84 33.71
C PHE A 819 -30.11 2.31 34.40
N GLY A 820 -29.81 1.01 34.32
CA GLY A 820 -28.55 0.48 34.83
C GLY A 820 -27.31 0.95 34.07
N THR A 821 -26.13 0.70 34.66
CA THR A 821 -24.80 0.81 34.03
C THR A 821 -24.37 -0.49 33.33
N GLY A 822 -24.95 -1.63 33.69
CA GLY A 822 -24.68 -2.94 33.05
C GLY A 822 -25.51 -3.21 31.79
N LEU A 823 -25.35 -4.42 31.25
CA LEU A 823 -26.27 -4.96 30.25
C LEU A 823 -27.61 -5.30 30.92
N ARG A 824 -28.70 -4.98 30.23
CA ARG A 824 -30.09 -5.29 30.60
C ARG A 824 -30.36 -6.78 30.46
N HIS A 825 -31.50 -7.21 30.99
CA HIS A 825 -31.99 -8.59 30.80
C HIS A 825 -32.25 -8.97 29.32
N ASP A 826 -32.43 -7.99 28.43
CA ASP A 826 -32.54 -8.18 26.97
C ASP A 826 -31.18 -8.19 26.23
N GLY A 827 -30.06 -8.08 26.96
CA GLY A 827 -28.71 -8.04 26.41
C GLY A 827 -28.28 -6.68 25.83
N THR A 828 -29.17 -5.68 25.80
CA THR A 828 -28.81 -4.32 25.36
C THR A 828 -28.21 -3.49 26.50
N PRO A 829 -27.32 -2.53 26.23
CA PRO A 829 -26.75 -1.68 27.28
C PRO A 829 -27.80 -0.79 27.96
N GLY A 830 -27.69 -0.66 29.29
CA GLY A 830 -28.46 0.27 30.10
C GLY A 830 -28.29 1.74 29.67
N PHE A 831 -29.15 2.63 30.17
CA PHE A 831 -29.10 4.06 29.79
C PHE A 831 -27.78 4.74 30.21
N PHE A 832 -27.22 4.34 31.36
CA PHE A 832 -25.96 4.86 31.88
C PHE A 832 -24.79 3.88 31.69
N HIS A 833 -24.89 2.94 30.75
CA HIS A 833 -23.77 2.08 30.38
C HIS A 833 -22.60 2.91 29.85
N PRO A 834 -21.33 2.67 30.29
CA PRO A 834 -20.18 3.46 29.83
C PRO A 834 -20.08 3.57 28.31
N ASP A 835 -20.24 2.46 27.59
CA ASP A 835 -20.19 2.43 26.11
C ASP A 835 -21.39 3.13 25.40
N ARG A 836 -22.31 3.73 26.15
CA ARG A 836 -23.43 4.54 25.64
C ARG A 836 -23.25 6.04 25.94
N LEU A 837 -22.42 6.37 26.93
CA LEU A 837 -22.10 7.73 27.35
C LEU A 837 -20.84 8.21 26.61
N LYS A 838 -20.69 9.53 26.40
CA LYS A 838 -19.55 10.09 25.64
C LYS A 838 -19.04 11.37 26.26
N LEU A 839 -17.74 11.62 26.08
CA LEU A 839 -17.06 12.86 26.47
C LEU A 839 -17.82 14.11 25.99
N GLY A 840 -18.18 14.99 26.92
CA GLY A 840 -18.92 16.22 26.66
C GLY A 840 -20.38 16.06 26.23
N ALA A 841 -20.93 14.84 26.19
CA ALA A 841 -22.31 14.63 25.79
C ALA A 841 -23.30 15.18 26.85
N PRO A 842 -24.23 16.09 26.49
CA PRO A 842 -25.21 16.60 27.44
C PRO A 842 -26.29 15.56 27.74
N VAL A 843 -26.76 15.54 28.99
CA VAL A 843 -27.87 14.69 29.43
C VAL A 843 -29.20 15.42 29.24
N TYR A 844 -30.03 14.90 28.33
CA TYR A 844 -31.34 15.46 28.01
C TYR A 844 -32.43 14.90 28.92
N ALA A 845 -33.18 15.77 29.60
CA ALA A 845 -34.38 15.40 30.35
C ALA A 845 -35.42 14.68 29.45
N SER A 846 -35.52 15.06 28.18
CA SER A 846 -36.38 14.40 27.20
C SER A 846 -35.96 12.96 26.87
N ALA A 847 -34.67 12.63 26.93
CA ALA A 847 -34.18 11.26 26.74
C ALA A 847 -34.49 10.37 27.95
N LEU A 848 -34.34 10.91 29.17
CA LEU A 848 -34.77 10.23 30.41
C LEU A 848 -36.29 9.97 30.39
N LEU A 849 -37.09 10.98 29.99
CA LEU A 849 -38.53 10.84 29.83
C LEU A 849 -38.90 9.77 28.78
N ALA A 850 -38.24 9.75 27.63
CA ALA A 850 -38.53 8.79 26.56
C ALA A 850 -38.19 7.35 26.93
N GLU A 851 -37.01 7.09 27.52
CA GLU A 851 -36.63 5.74 27.96
C GLU A 851 -37.57 5.25 29.08
N ALA A 852 -37.92 6.10 30.05
CA ALA A 852 -38.88 5.75 31.11
C ALA A 852 -40.31 5.51 30.57
N GLN A 853 -40.79 6.34 29.63
CA GLN A 853 -42.12 6.17 29.01
C GLN A 853 -42.21 4.96 28.07
N SER A 854 -41.09 4.42 27.59
CA SER A 854 -41.06 3.20 26.77
C SER A 854 -41.48 1.93 27.54
N ILE A 855 -41.46 1.97 28.87
CA ILE A 855 -41.72 0.82 29.74
C ILE A 855 -43.21 0.49 29.77
N VAL A 856 -43.54 -0.75 29.42
CA VAL A 856 -44.92 -1.26 29.44
C VAL A 856 -45.49 -1.20 30.87
N GLY A 857 -46.57 -0.43 31.03
CA GLY A 857 -47.21 -0.17 32.33
C GLY A 857 -47.03 1.26 32.84
N VAL A 858 -46.14 2.06 32.24
CA VAL A 858 -46.03 3.51 32.55
C VAL A 858 -47.15 4.30 31.87
N GLY A 859 -47.77 5.21 32.62
CA GLY A 859 -48.82 6.12 32.16
C GLY A 859 -48.36 7.58 32.01
N HIS A 860 -47.46 8.04 32.88
CA HIS A 860 -46.87 9.38 32.84
C HIS A 860 -45.51 9.38 33.56
N VAL A 861 -44.59 10.27 33.16
CA VAL A 861 -43.30 10.49 33.80
C VAL A 861 -43.02 11.99 33.88
N GLU A 862 -42.48 12.44 35.00
CA GLU A 862 -42.00 13.80 35.25
C GLU A 862 -40.57 13.75 35.81
N VAL A 863 -39.67 14.61 35.32
CA VAL A 863 -38.32 14.75 35.89
C VAL A 863 -38.40 15.75 37.05
N LEU A 864 -38.13 15.29 38.26
CA LEU A 864 -38.12 16.13 39.47
C LEU A 864 -36.74 16.76 39.72
N CYS A 865 -35.67 16.08 39.30
CA CYS A 865 -34.29 16.56 39.48
C CYS A 865 -33.38 16.03 38.36
N LEU A 866 -32.51 16.89 37.84
CA LEU A 866 -31.40 16.55 36.94
C LEU A 866 -30.26 17.57 37.14
N VAL A 867 -29.33 17.27 38.05
CA VAL A 867 -28.22 18.15 38.44
C VAL A 867 -26.94 17.34 38.70
N ARG A 868 -25.78 18.00 38.86
CA ARG A 868 -24.56 17.33 39.35
C ARG A 868 -24.75 16.96 40.82
N ALA A 869 -24.11 15.89 41.31
CA ALA A 869 -24.30 15.45 42.70
C ALA A 869 -23.86 16.50 43.74
N GLU A 870 -22.90 17.36 43.37
CA GLU A 870 -22.44 18.52 44.15
C GLU A 870 -23.47 19.67 44.26
N ASP A 871 -24.45 19.74 43.35
CA ASP A 871 -25.46 20.80 43.34
C ASP A 871 -26.45 20.63 44.51
N LYS A 872 -26.43 21.60 45.42
CA LYS A 872 -27.25 21.59 46.65
C LYS A 872 -28.74 21.86 46.40
N THR A 873 -29.08 22.43 45.26
CA THR A 873 -30.46 22.68 44.84
C THR A 873 -30.95 21.54 43.95
N ALA A 874 -32.05 20.89 44.32
CA ALA A 874 -32.75 19.97 43.42
C ALA A 874 -33.62 20.77 42.44
N SER A 875 -33.31 20.70 41.15
CA SER A 875 -34.04 21.35 40.07
C SER A 875 -33.83 20.59 38.75
N VAL A 876 -34.46 21.07 37.67
CA VAL A 876 -34.20 20.64 36.29
C VAL A 876 -33.78 21.88 35.50
N PRO A 877 -32.81 21.81 34.57
CA PRO A 877 -32.42 22.95 33.73
C PRO A 877 -33.62 23.50 32.93
N GLU A 878 -33.73 24.82 32.78
CA GLU A 878 -34.87 25.49 32.14
C GLU A 878 -35.10 25.06 30.67
N ASN A 879 -34.02 24.68 29.98
CA ASN A 879 -34.05 24.15 28.61
C ASN A 879 -34.19 22.62 28.55
N GLY A 880 -34.23 21.92 29.69
CA GLY A 880 -34.24 20.46 29.78
C GLY A 880 -32.91 19.77 29.43
N VAL A 881 -31.78 20.49 29.41
CA VAL A 881 -30.46 19.97 29.02
C VAL A 881 -29.41 20.24 30.08
N LEU A 882 -28.84 19.18 30.67
CA LEU A 882 -27.69 19.28 31.55
C LEU A 882 -26.40 19.16 30.73
N HIS A 883 -25.64 20.24 30.61
CA HIS A 883 -24.40 20.27 29.85
C HIS A 883 -23.19 19.79 30.68
N LEU A 884 -22.35 18.99 30.04
CA LEU A 884 -21.04 18.57 30.52
C LEU A 884 -19.94 19.27 29.70
N ALA A 885 -18.76 19.44 30.28
CA ALA A 885 -17.57 19.94 29.60
C ALA A 885 -16.93 18.82 28.75
N ALA A 886 -16.13 19.20 27.74
CA ALA A 886 -15.58 18.26 26.77
C ALA A 886 -14.73 17.10 27.36
N ARG A 887 -14.20 17.25 28.58
CA ARG A 887 -13.41 16.21 29.30
C ARG A 887 -14.23 15.37 30.29
N GLU A 888 -15.54 15.60 30.38
CA GLU A 888 -16.43 14.99 31.37
C GLU A 888 -17.36 13.93 30.75
N ILE A 889 -17.69 12.89 31.51
CA ILE A 889 -18.71 11.88 31.20
C ILE A 889 -19.69 11.83 32.37
N ALA A 890 -20.99 11.60 32.10
CA ALA A 890 -21.98 11.41 33.16
C ALA A 890 -21.73 10.11 33.93
N GLN A 891 -21.97 10.09 35.25
CA GLN A 891 -21.93 8.88 36.07
C GLN A 891 -23.20 8.77 36.93
N VAL A 892 -23.81 7.58 36.93
CA VAL A 892 -25.03 7.25 37.69
C VAL A 892 -25.02 5.76 38.01
N ASP A 893 -24.06 5.34 38.85
CA ASP A 893 -23.87 3.92 39.16
C ASP A 893 -25.04 3.38 40.02
N ASN A 894 -25.63 4.25 40.84
CA ASN A 894 -26.74 3.94 41.73
C ASN A 894 -26.43 2.81 42.76
N ASP A 895 -25.14 2.61 43.03
CA ASP A 895 -24.60 1.65 43.98
C ASP A 895 -24.80 2.14 45.44
N PRO A 896 -25.46 1.36 46.32
CA PRO A 896 -25.59 1.71 47.74
C PRO A 896 -24.26 1.79 48.50
N ASP A 897 -23.21 1.07 48.06
CA ASP A 897 -21.89 1.09 48.69
C ASP A 897 -21.02 2.26 48.17
N HIS A 898 -21.34 2.81 46.98
CA HIS A 898 -20.71 3.97 46.35
C HIS A 898 -21.71 5.08 45.98
N PRO A 899 -22.41 5.69 46.97
CA PRO A 899 -23.47 6.68 46.72
C PRO A 899 -22.95 8.02 46.17
N ASP A 900 -21.64 8.23 46.18
CA ASP A 900 -20.93 9.35 45.56
C ASP A 900 -20.76 9.20 44.04
N HIS A 901 -20.92 8.01 43.47
CA HIS A 901 -20.89 7.73 42.02
C HIS A 901 -22.21 8.08 41.28
N GLY A 902 -23.04 8.95 41.87
CA GLY A 902 -24.32 9.37 41.30
C GLY A 902 -25.46 8.39 41.57
N SER A 903 -26.69 8.91 41.51
CA SER A 903 -27.89 8.18 41.95
C SER A 903 -29.14 8.56 41.15
N ILE A 904 -30.03 7.58 40.97
CA ILE A 904 -31.32 7.75 40.30
C ILE A 904 -32.47 7.21 41.17
N ALA A 905 -33.33 8.13 41.62
CA ALA A 905 -34.47 7.83 42.47
C ALA A 905 -35.78 7.83 41.68
N PHE A 906 -36.58 6.76 41.84
CA PHE A 906 -37.90 6.62 41.23
C PHE A 906 -38.99 6.77 42.30
N THR A 907 -39.80 7.81 42.22
CA THR A 907 -41.00 7.99 43.05
C THR A 907 -42.20 7.46 42.28
N LEU A 908 -42.75 6.32 42.70
CA LEU A 908 -43.84 5.65 41.99
C LEU A 908 -45.20 6.03 42.58
N GLY A 909 -46.18 6.28 41.71
CA GLY A 909 -47.58 6.53 42.08
C GLY A 909 -48.55 5.76 41.19
N GLY A 910 -49.79 5.52 41.67
CA GLY A 910 -50.77 4.69 40.95
C GLY A 910 -50.48 3.20 41.07
N GLY A 911 -50.77 2.45 40.01
CA GLY A 911 -50.58 1.00 39.94
C GLY A 911 -51.49 0.17 40.86
N ARG A 912 -51.07 -1.09 41.06
CA ARG A 912 -51.64 -2.09 42.00
C ARG A 912 -50.53 -2.73 42.83
#